data_AF-A0A7Y5H0W0-F1
#
_entry.id   AF-A0A7Y5H0W0-F1
#
_cell.length_a   1.000
_cell.length_b   1.000
_cell.length_c   1.000
_cell.angle_alpha   90.00
_cell.angle_beta   90.00
_cell.angle_gamma   90.00
#
_symmetry.space_group_name_H-M   'P 1'
#
loop_
_entity.id
_entity.type
_entity.pdbx_description
1 polymer ?
#
loop_
_entity_poly.entity_id
_entity_poly.type
_entity_poly.pdbx_seq_one_letter_code
_entity_poly.pdbx_strand_id
1 'polypeptide(L)'
;MAPLRRMILTLFYPLAFILASNNGGNPLVDSLSSISPESPYYSTAMVRLSEILMTENTVLSRRAAEEAMRNAIRTSPDDPWHYVRLSKIQFERSFYRSAFAACDDAIRVNQSKPVPYHDVFSEAYYYKGLIKERQALKYKDMISPVNEDFSISLSNFGYEDMLESARYYEKALEYNGTHRDALFHLGLLYYEIRAFDKMSALFEKIIQYKPEDKDALMFLGLAYYHRGDFAQSHTYYQRAMHAMSPEEASRVNHIGHIIPRDDKESYLSRAGSPTQSSAYAAQFWRKRDPLLSSDYNERMLEHYNRMAYVNLRFGIPRQNIMGWETERGMIYIRYGKPSQWVRTQPDEKMLGGTEIWYYPRFSFRFEDHYSSGKFLLDNPSLLASESAYNEHSEDYVFPAERLFPVTARVYQFKSQSGLNKIRVYYSALIKSMDPDYETYGPTGKTQTGFFITDSERNILSKTMDTSLVEPKETRDAHVYKTTTMETFIQSKEPVQWSLELKSLGEFRYAMAGDSLTLRSFSSRTLDMSDVVLADYVDENKPYAVFANTQGVLQADKPLYFFAEVYNLTLEKDQSRFVVEAGLAPHATGGIRTFLQKIFGNTDALVYSTFEQTGTSRDDTVTFALNVSEVPPGNYDAVVRIRDLISGHTTEQKTSIRIVR
;
A
#
# COMPACT_ATOMS: atom_id res chain seq x y z
N MET A 1 21.33 56.70 -35.88
CA MET A 1 21.63 55.26 -36.04
C MET A 1 21.67 54.46 -34.72
N ALA A 2 21.11 54.99 -33.61
CA ALA A 2 21.05 54.29 -32.32
C ALA A 2 19.75 53.52 -31.99
N PRO A 3 18.58 53.70 -32.66
CA PRO A 3 17.38 52.94 -32.29
C PRO A 3 17.25 51.59 -33.02
N LEU A 4 17.89 51.39 -34.18
CA LEU A 4 17.82 50.12 -34.93
C LEU A 4 18.57 48.95 -34.27
N ARG A 5 19.63 49.23 -33.50
CA ARG A 5 20.42 48.19 -32.78
C ARG A 5 19.73 47.67 -31.52
N ARG A 6 18.90 48.50 -30.85
CA ARG A 6 18.03 48.03 -29.76
C ARG A 6 16.87 47.17 -30.28
N MET A 7 16.41 47.42 -31.51
CA MET A 7 15.34 46.64 -32.13
C MET A 7 15.78 45.22 -32.51
N ILE A 8 17.04 45.03 -32.90
CA ILE A 8 17.61 43.72 -33.28
C ILE A 8 17.74 42.76 -32.08
N LEU A 9 17.92 43.27 -30.86
CA LEU A 9 18.04 42.44 -29.65
C LEU A 9 16.70 42.00 -29.04
N THR A 10 15.57 42.57 -29.49
CA THR A 10 14.25 42.29 -28.89
C THR A 10 13.24 41.64 -29.85
N LEU A 11 13.48 41.65 -31.17
CA LEU A 11 12.49 41.21 -32.17
C LEU A 11 12.90 39.99 -33.02
N PHE A 12 14.12 39.46 -32.90
CA PHE A 12 14.59 38.29 -33.68
C PHE A 12 14.58 36.95 -32.92
N TYR A 13 13.87 36.87 -31.78
CA TYR A 13 13.76 35.63 -31.01
C TYR A 13 12.84 34.54 -31.61
N PRO A 14 11.82 34.82 -32.46
CA PRO A 14 11.00 33.73 -33.04
C PRO A 14 11.43 33.25 -34.43
N LEU A 15 12.28 33.97 -35.18
CA LEU A 15 12.57 33.64 -36.58
C LEU A 15 13.83 32.79 -36.78
N ALA A 16 14.78 32.83 -35.83
CA ALA A 16 16.01 32.03 -35.91
C ALA A 16 15.78 30.52 -35.64
N PHE A 17 14.61 30.15 -35.10
CA PHE A 17 14.22 28.77 -34.85
C PHE A 17 13.73 28.05 -36.13
N ILE A 18 13.40 28.79 -37.21
CA ILE A 18 12.77 28.23 -38.42
C ILE A 18 13.79 27.95 -39.54
N LEU A 19 15.04 28.40 -39.44
CA LEU A 19 16.07 28.22 -40.49
C LEU A 19 17.18 27.21 -40.12
N ALA A 20 16.86 26.23 -39.27
CA ALA A 20 17.78 25.15 -38.90
C ALA A 20 17.41 23.82 -39.58
N SER A 21 17.57 23.74 -40.90
CA SER A 21 17.68 22.45 -41.59
C SER A 21 18.53 22.60 -42.85
N ASN A 22 19.84 22.50 -42.64
CA ASN A 22 20.87 21.90 -43.52
C ASN A 22 22.18 22.69 -43.47
N ASN A 23 23.20 22.06 -42.87
CA ASN A 23 24.62 22.42 -42.81
C ASN A 23 25.06 23.60 -41.89
N GLY A 24 25.39 23.27 -40.63
CA GLY A 24 26.55 23.83 -39.92
C GLY A 24 26.31 25.06 -39.03
N GLY A 25 26.37 24.85 -37.71
CA GLY A 25 26.47 25.90 -36.67
C GLY A 25 25.14 26.43 -36.14
N ASN A 26 25.04 26.58 -34.81
CA ASN A 26 23.97 27.38 -34.20
C ASN A 26 24.39 28.86 -34.33
N PRO A 27 23.73 29.68 -35.18
CA PRO A 27 24.21 31.03 -35.48
C PRO A 27 24.25 31.95 -34.25
N LEU A 28 23.48 31.63 -33.20
CA LEU A 28 23.58 32.30 -31.90
C LEU A 28 24.88 31.95 -31.16
N VAL A 29 25.31 30.68 -31.22
CA VAL A 29 26.59 30.23 -30.65
C VAL A 29 27.75 30.94 -31.33
N ASP A 30 27.74 31.03 -32.67
CA ASP A 30 28.79 31.71 -33.43
C ASP A 30 28.82 33.22 -33.15
N SER A 31 27.64 33.84 -33.09
CA SER A 31 27.51 35.27 -32.77
C SER A 31 27.98 35.60 -31.36
N LEU A 32 27.68 34.77 -30.37
CA LEU A 32 28.11 34.98 -28.98
C LEU A 32 29.61 34.70 -28.81
N SER A 33 30.15 33.70 -29.50
CA SER A 33 31.56 33.31 -29.44
C SER A 33 32.50 34.33 -30.10
N SER A 34 31.98 35.14 -31.02
CA SER A 34 32.75 36.17 -31.75
C SER A 34 32.82 37.54 -31.04
N ILE A 35 32.10 37.72 -29.93
CA ILE A 35 32.19 38.95 -29.12
C ILE A 35 33.59 39.05 -28.50
N SER A 36 34.27 40.19 -28.70
CA SER A 36 35.66 40.31 -28.23
C SER A 36 35.76 40.45 -26.70
N PRO A 37 36.83 39.93 -26.06
CA PRO A 37 37.05 40.01 -24.62
C PRO A 37 37.06 41.43 -24.04
N GLU A 38 37.39 42.44 -24.86
CA GLU A 38 37.42 43.84 -24.48
C GLU A 38 36.02 44.49 -24.44
N SER A 39 34.99 43.80 -24.95
CA SER A 39 33.62 44.28 -24.95
C SER A 39 33.06 44.32 -23.52
N PRO A 40 32.36 45.40 -23.10
CA PRO A 40 31.68 45.43 -21.81
C PRO A 40 30.54 44.41 -21.69
N TYR A 41 30.12 43.80 -22.80
CA TYR A 41 29.10 42.75 -22.83
C TYR A 41 29.67 41.33 -22.88
N TYR A 42 31.00 41.18 -22.87
CA TYR A 42 31.66 39.89 -23.05
C TYR A 42 31.26 38.87 -21.98
N SER A 43 31.30 39.25 -20.70
CA SER A 43 30.90 38.36 -19.60
C SER A 43 29.45 37.87 -19.76
N THR A 44 28.53 38.79 -20.04
CA THR A 44 27.11 38.46 -20.28
C THR A 44 26.94 37.56 -21.49
N ALA A 45 27.69 37.78 -22.57
CA ALA A 45 27.67 36.94 -23.76
C ALA A 45 28.15 35.52 -23.46
N MET A 46 29.24 35.37 -22.70
CA MET A 46 29.79 34.08 -22.30
C MET A 46 28.82 33.31 -21.38
N VAL A 47 28.12 34.01 -20.47
CA VAL A 47 27.05 33.39 -19.66
C VAL A 47 25.94 32.84 -20.56
N ARG A 48 25.43 33.63 -21.52
CA ARG A 48 24.39 33.18 -22.46
C ARG A 48 24.85 32.04 -23.34
N LEU A 49 26.09 32.09 -23.82
CA LEU A 49 26.70 31.03 -24.60
C LEU A 49 26.73 29.72 -23.80
N SER A 50 27.16 29.78 -22.53
CA SER A 50 27.17 28.60 -21.66
C SER A 50 25.78 28.00 -21.45
N GLU A 51 24.74 28.84 -21.30
CA GLU A 51 23.36 28.38 -21.13
C GLU A 51 22.88 27.63 -22.38
N ILE A 52 23.11 28.17 -23.58
CA ILE A 52 22.73 27.55 -24.84
C ILE A 52 23.47 26.21 -25.02
N LEU A 53 24.78 26.19 -24.80
CA LEU A 53 25.58 24.97 -24.91
C LEU A 53 25.13 23.88 -23.92
N MET A 54 24.66 24.27 -22.73
CA MET A 54 24.07 23.34 -21.77
C MET A 54 22.73 22.76 -22.22
N THR A 55 21.98 23.42 -23.10
CA THR A 55 20.74 22.86 -23.69
C THR A 55 21.00 21.75 -24.72
N GLU A 56 22.16 21.77 -25.39
CA GLU A 56 22.55 20.73 -26.35
C GLU A 56 22.90 19.40 -25.66
N ASN A 57 23.23 19.45 -24.37
CA ASN A 57 23.45 18.30 -23.48
C ASN A 57 24.45 17.22 -23.96
N THR A 58 25.41 17.57 -24.81
CA THR A 58 26.48 16.66 -25.25
C THR A 58 27.71 16.78 -24.35
N VAL A 59 28.64 15.82 -24.43
CA VAL A 59 29.92 15.90 -23.70
C VAL A 59 30.73 17.11 -24.17
N LEU A 60 30.74 17.37 -25.49
CA LEU A 60 31.48 18.48 -26.08
C LEU A 60 30.84 19.83 -25.72
N SER A 61 29.52 19.94 -25.77
CA SER A 61 28.83 21.19 -25.44
C SER A 61 28.96 21.54 -23.96
N ARG A 62 28.92 20.56 -23.04
CA ARG A 62 29.20 20.78 -21.61
C ARG A 62 30.63 21.27 -21.35
N ARG A 63 31.61 20.75 -22.11
CA ARG A 63 33.01 21.22 -22.01
C ARG A 63 33.14 22.66 -22.50
N ALA A 64 32.54 22.99 -23.64
CA ALA A 64 32.54 24.34 -24.19
C ALA A 64 31.81 25.34 -23.28
N ALA A 65 30.72 24.91 -22.63
CA ALA A 65 30.00 25.72 -21.66
C ALA A 65 30.86 26.07 -20.44
N GLU A 66 31.66 25.12 -19.94
CA GLU A 66 32.60 25.39 -18.85
C GLU A 66 33.67 26.40 -19.27
N GLU A 67 34.21 26.27 -20.48
CA GLU A 67 35.21 27.21 -21.00
C GLU A 67 34.64 28.62 -21.14
N ALA A 68 33.43 28.75 -21.69
CA ALA A 68 32.70 30.02 -21.74
C ALA A 68 32.55 30.62 -20.33
N MET A 69 32.14 29.83 -19.34
CA MET A 69 32.03 30.34 -17.97
C MET A 69 33.36 30.75 -17.35
N ARG A 70 34.45 30.02 -17.62
CA ARG A 70 35.78 30.45 -17.17
C ARG A 70 36.21 31.78 -17.80
N ASN A 71 35.83 32.04 -19.05
CA ASN A 71 36.05 33.32 -19.72
C ASN A 71 35.23 34.45 -19.10
N ALA A 72 33.96 34.21 -18.74
CA ALA A 72 33.14 35.17 -18.01
C ALA A 72 33.78 35.54 -16.65
N ILE A 73 34.24 34.54 -15.89
CA ILE A 73 34.93 34.76 -14.60
C ILE A 73 36.21 35.56 -14.76
N ARG A 74 37.03 35.31 -15.80
CA ARG A 74 38.26 36.06 -16.04
C ARG A 74 38.01 37.57 -16.22
N THR A 75 36.90 37.92 -16.86
CA THR A 75 36.56 39.32 -17.17
C THR A 75 35.71 39.99 -16.09
N SER A 76 34.99 39.21 -15.29
CA SER A 76 34.15 39.69 -14.19
C SER A 76 34.21 38.71 -13.01
N PRO A 77 35.34 38.69 -12.27
CA PRO A 77 35.61 37.71 -11.22
C PRO A 77 34.85 37.97 -9.92
N ASP A 78 34.22 39.12 -9.79
CA ASP A 78 33.52 39.57 -8.61
C ASP A 78 32.02 39.23 -8.64
N ASP A 79 31.46 38.74 -9.74
CA ASP A 79 30.07 38.27 -9.77
C ASP A 79 29.98 36.82 -9.24
N PRO A 80 29.37 36.59 -8.06
CA PRO A 80 29.30 35.26 -7.50
C PRO A 80 28.38 34.30 -8.29
N TRP A 81 27.46 34.80 -9.11
CA TRP A 81 26.61 33.95 -9.97
C TRP A 81 27.41 33.22 -11.05
N HIS A 82 28.54 33.77 -11.48
CA HIS A 82 29.41 33.06 -12.42
C HIS A 82 29.94 31.75 -11.85
N TYR A 83 30.27 31.73 -10.55
CA TYR A 83 30.77 30.55 -9.87
C TYR A 83 29.67 29.53 -9.57
N VAL A 84 28.44 29.96 -9.26
CA VAL A 84 27.26 29.07 -9.17
C VAL A 84 26.99 28.39 -10.52
N ARG A 85 27.07 29.14 -11.62
CA ARG A 85 26.89 28.58 -12.97
C ARG A 85 28.01 27.62 -13.35
N LEU A 86 29.25 27.95 -13.00
CA LEU A 86 30.39 27.07 -13.19
C LEU A 86 30.24 25.77 -12.39
N SER A 87 29.83 25.84 -11.12
CA SER A 87 29.63 24.66 -10.28
C SER A 87 28.54 23.75 -10.82
N LYS A 88 27.42 24.31 -11.29
CA LYS A 88 26.38 23.57 -12.01
C LYS A 88 26.94 22.83 -13.22
N ILE A 89 27.65 23.51 -14.11
CA ILE A 89 28.21 22.90 -15.32
C ILE A 89 29.19 21.77 -14.95
N GLN A 90 30.06 22.00 -13.98
CA GLN A 90 31.03 21.00 -13.51
C GLN A 90 30.34 19.80 -12.84
N PHE A 91 29.25 20.04 -12.10
CA PHE A 91 28.42 18.98 -11.52
C PHE A 91 27.80 18.11 -12.62
N GLU A 92 27.24 18.70 -13.68
CA GLU A 92 26.68 17.97 -14.82
C GLU A 92 27.74 17.21 -15.64
N ARG A 93 29.01 17.60 -15.51
CA ARG A 93 30.16 16.87 -16.08
C ARG A 93 30.70 15.78 -15.14
N SER A 94 30.07 15.57 -13.99
CA SER A 94 30.54 14.68 -12.91
C SER A 94 31.88 15.07 -12.30
N PHE A 95 32.32 16.33 -12.47
CA PHE A 95 33.54 16.88 -11.88
C PHE A 95 33.27 17.45 -10.49
N TYR A 96 32.83 16.59 -9.58
CA TYR A 96 32.33 16.96 -8.24
C TYR A 96 33.32 17.76 -7.40
N ARG A 97 34.62 17.46 -7.46
CA ARG A 97 35.63 18.22 -6.71
C ARG A 97 35.75 19.66 -7.19
N SER A 98 35.79 19.85 -8.51
CA SER A 98 35.83 21.19 -9.11
C SER A 98 34.54 21.96 -8.85
N ALA A 99 33.40 21.29 -9.00
CA ALA A 99 32.09 21.88 -8.73
C ALA A 99 31.97 22.37 -7.28
N PHE A 100 32.46 21.57 -6.32
CA PHE A 100 32.44 21.94 -4.91
C PHE A 100 33.32 23.16 -4.63
N ALA A 101 34.52 23.21 -5.22
CA ALA A 101 35.40 24.37 -5.12
C ALA A 101 34.76 25.64 -5.74
N ALA A 102 34.07 25.52 -6.87
CA ALA A 102 33.32 26.62 -7.46
C ALA A 102 32.15 27.09 -6.56
N CYS A 103 31.49 26.19 -5.83
CA CYS A 103 30.53 26.61 -4.79
C CYS A 103 31.20 27.38 -3.64
N ASP A 104 32.37 26.94 -3.17
CA ASP A 104 33.13 27.65 -2.14
C ASP A 104 33.55 29.05 -2.61
N ASP A 105 33.97 29.18 -3.87
CA ASP A 105 34.26 30.47 -4.50
C ASP A 105 33.01 31.35 -4.61
N ALA A 106 31.86 30.80 -5.00
CA ALA A 106 30.60 31.54 -5.04
C ALA A 106 30.25 32.14 -3.66
N ILE A 107 30.37 31.33 -2.60
CA ILE A 107 30.11 31.75 -1.22
C ILE A 107 31.10 32.84 -0.80
N ARG A 108 32.40 32.62 -1.03
CA ARG A 108 33.47 33.55 -0.66
C ARG A 108 33.33 34.90 -1.36
N VAL A 109 33.08 34.90 -2.67
CA VAL A 109 32.89 36.12 -3.46
C VAL A 109 31.62 36.85 -3.01
N ASN A 110 30.53 36.12 -2.75
CA ASN A 110 29.29 36.71 -2.25
C ASN A 110 29.44 37.35 -0.86
N GLN A 111 30.18 36.71 0.06
CA GLN A 111 30.49 37.24 1.39
C GLN A 111 31.32 38.53 1.32
N SER A 112 32.15 38.69 0.29
CA SER A 112 32.94 39.90 0.09
C SER A 112 32.12 41.09 -0.44
N LYS A 113 30.88 40.88 -0.87
CA LYS A 113 30.00 41.95 -1.34
C LYS A 113 29.52 42.82 -0.17
N PRO A 114 29.35 44.14 -0.36
CA PRO A 114 28.75 45.01 0.67
C PRO A 114 27.38 44.53 1.13
N VAL A 115 26.58 43.98 0.21
CA VAL A 115 25.31 43.32 0.49
C VAL A 115 25.31 41.96 -0.21
N PRO A 116 25.57 40.86 0.53
CA PRO A 116 25.53 39.52 -0.04
C PRO A 116 24.13 39.14 -0.55
N TYR A 117 24.07 38.39 -1.65
CA TYR A 117 22.82 37.89 -2.21
C TYR A 117 22.42 36.58 -1.54
N HIS A 118 21.24 36.51 -0.92
CA HIS A 118 20.75 35.29 -0.27
C HIS A 118 20.59 34.13 -1.26
N ASP A 119 20.08 34.40 -2.47
CA ASP A 119 19.87 33.37 -3.49
C ASP A 119 21.18 32.68 -3.92
N VAL A 120 22.29 33.43 -3.93
CA VAL A 120 23.62 32.86 -4.24
C VAL A 120 24.06 31.88 -3.16
N PHE A 121 23.85 32.22 -1.87
CA PHE A 121 24.13 31.26 -0.79
C PHE A 121 23.25 30.03 -0.91
N SER A 122 21.95 30.24 -1.17
CA SER A 122 21.00 29.16 -1.32
C SER A 122 21.42 28.19 -2.43
N GLU A 123 21.70 28.70 -3.63
CA GLU A 123 22.10 27.89 -4.79
C GLU A 123 23.45 27.21 -4.57
N ALA A 124 24.45 27.92 -4.03
CA ALA A 124 25.76 27.34 -3.76
C ALA A 124 25.68 26.18 -2.76
N TYR A 125 24.93 26.36 -1.65
CA TYR A 125 24.69 25.28 -0.68
C TYR A 125 23.86 24.15 -1.28
N TYR A 126 22.84 24.44 -2.08
CA TYR A 126 22.07 23.43 -2.81
C TYR A 126 22.98 22.54 -3.68
N TYR A 127 23.88 23.13 -4.47
CA TYR A 127 24.83 22.37 -5.28
C TYR A 127 25.86 21.59 -4.45
N LYS A 128 26.30 22.11 -3.29
CA LYS A 128 27.13 21.33 -2.35
C LYS A 128 26.37 20.11 -1.81
N GLY A 129 25.08 20.29 -1.48
CA GLY A 129 24.17 19.21 -1.11
C GLY A 129 24.06 18.15 -2.20
N LEU A 130 23.77 18.56 -3.44
CA LEU A 130 23.69 17.65 -4.59
C LEU A 130 24.97 16.85 -4.81
N ILE A 131 26.14 17.50 -4.72
CA ILE A 131 27.44 16.84 -4.87
C ILE A 131 27.60 15.75 -3.80
N LYS A 132 27.30 16.06 -2.55
CA LYS A 132 27.37 15.12 -1.44
C LYS A 132 26.35 13.99 -1.56
N GLU A 133 25.14 14.28 -2.05
CA GLU A 133 24.15 13.25 -2.37
C GLU A 133 24.66 12.29 -3.44
N ARG A 134 25.31 12.80 -4.51
CA ARG A 134 25.90 11.96 -5.56
C ARG A 134 27.05 11.10 -5.03
N GLN A 135 27.88 11.65 -4.14
CA GLN A 135 28.94 10.90 -3.47
C GLN A 135 28.37 9.82 -2.54
N ALA A 136 27.34 10.15 -1.77
CA ALA A 136 26.66 9.19 -0.90
C ALA A 136 26.13 7.98 -1.69
N LEU A 137 25.46 8.22 -2.82
CA LEU A 137 24.95 7.16 -3.69
C LEU A 137 26.06 6.29 -4.32
N LYS A 138 27.30 6.77 -4.36
CA LYS A 138 28.46 5.97 -4.80
C LYS A 138 28.86 4.93 -3.75
N TYR A 139 28.76 5.27 -2.47
CA TYR A 139 29.30 4.45 -1.38
C TYR A 139 28.24 3.63 -0.63
N LYS A 140 26.97 4.07 -0.65
CA LYS A 140 25.85 3.46 0.10
C LYS A 140 25.75 1.95 -0.08
N ASP A 141 25.86 1.48 -1.32
CA ASP A 141 25.68 0.07 -1.70
C ASP A 141 26.99 -0.60 -2.16
N MET A 142 28.14 0.05 -1.93
CA MET A 142 29.44 -0.44 -2.39
C MET A 142 30.10 -1.35 -1.35
N ILE A 143 30.37 -2.59 -1.76
CA ILE A 143 31.18 -3.56 -1.02
C ILE A 143 32.52 -3.65 -1.76
N SER A 144 33.61 -3.21 -1.11
CA SER A 144 34.96 -3.31 -1.67
C SER A 144 35.59 -4.64 -1.24
N PRO A 145 35.85 -5.58 -2.15
CA PRO A 145 36.68 -6.73 -1.83
C PRO A 145 38.11 -6.24 -1.58
N VAL A 146 38.67 -6.60 -0.44
CA VAL A 146 40.07 -6.32 -0.09
C VAL A 146 40.93 -7.53 -0.44
N ASN A 147 40.41 -8.75 -0.25
CA ASN A 147 40.94 -10.03 -0.74
C ASN A 147 39.83 -11.11 -0.72
N GLU A 148 40.17 -12.37 -1.08
CA GLU A 148 39.21 -13.50 -1.21
C GLU A 148 38.34 -13.72 0.04
N ASP A 149 38.83 -13.37 1.23
CA ASP A 149 38.15 -13.61 2.51
C ASP A 149 37.66 -12.33 3.22
N PHE A 150 37.96 -11.12 2.69
CA PHE A 150 37.68 -9.86 3.38
C PHE A 150 37.09 -8.82 2.44
N SER A 151 35.91 -8.30 2.80
CA SER A 151 35.27 -7.18 2.13
C SER A 151 34.90 -6.07 3.13
N ILE A 152 35.06 -4.82 2.72
CA ILE A 152 34.67 -3.65 3.51
C ILE A 152 33.44 -3.03 2.85
N SER A 153 32.35 -2.93 3.61
CA SER A 153 31.21 -2.10 3.21
C SER A 153 31.59 -0.63 3.38
N LEU A 154 31.44 0.15 2.31
CA LEU A 154 31.67 1.60 2.34
C LEU A 154 30.37 2.38 2.65
N SER A 155 29.32 1.66 3.06
CA SER A 155 28.01 2.21 3.43
C SER A 155 28.09 3.31 4.49
N ASN A 156 29.01 3.20 5.46
CA ASN A 156 29.22 4.23 6.48
C ASN A 156 29.63 5.58 5.88
N PHE A 157 30.55 5.59 4.90
CA PHE A 157 30.92 6.81 4.17
C PHE A 157 29.73 7.37 3.38
N GLY A 158 28.93 6.48 2.78
CA GLY A 158 27.70 6.86 2.11
C GLY A 158 26.71 7.55 3.04
N TYR A 159 26.54 7.02 4.25
CA TYR A 159 25.66 7.59 5.27
C TYR A 159 26.16 8.95 5.78
N GLU A 160 27.47 9.09 6.03
CA GLU A 160 28.07 10.38 6.41
C GLU A 160 27.86 11.45 5.34
N ASP A 161 28.08 11.13 4.06
CA ASP A 161 27.82 12.04 2.95
C ASP A 161 26.32 12.39 2.82
N MET A 162 25.40 11.47 3.15
CA MET A 162 23.95 11.80 3.22
C MET A 162 23.64 12.82 4.31
N LEU A 163 24.25 12.68 5.49
CA LEU A 163 24.06 13.64 6.58
C LEU A 163 24.65 15.01 6.21
N GLU A 164 25.81 15.06 5.58
CA GLU A 164 26.41 16.32 5.13
C GLU A 164 25.56 16.97 4.03
N SER A 165 25.04 16.17 3.09
CA SER A 165 24.11 16.62 2.05
C SER A 165 22.86 17.26 2.66
N ALA A 166 22.24 16.59 3.65
CA ALA A 166 21.07 17.13 4.36
C ALA A 166 21.38 18.49 5.01
N ARG A 167 22.54 18.63 5.68
CA ARG A 167 22.97 19.90 6.29
C ARG A 167 23.14 21.02 5.26
N TYR A 168 23.64 20.71 4.06
CA TYR A 168 23.76 21.70 3.00
C TYR A 168 22.40 22.12 2.44
N TYR A 169 21.44 21.20 2.29
CA TYR A 169 20.08 21.58 1.90
C TYR A 169 19.37 22.38 2.98
N GLU A 170 19.53 22.04 4.26
CA GLU A 170 19.01 22.86 5.38
C GLU A 170 19.57 24.28 5.31
N LYS A 171 20.89 24.45 5.11
CA LYS A 171 21.49 25.77 4.90
C LYS A 171 20.92 26.49 3.68
N ALA A 172 20.72 25.79 2.56
CA ALA A 172 20.11 26.41 1.39
C ALA A 172 18.72 26.98 1.73
N LEU A 173 17.93 26.23 2.50
CA LEU A 173 16.59 26.63 2.95
C LEU A 173 16.59 27.71 4.04
N GLU A 174 17.67 27.88 4.80
CA GLU A 174 17.86 29.03 5.69
C GLU A 174 17.94 30.34 4.89
N TYR A 175 18.60 30.33 3.73
CA TYR A 175 18.72 31.51 2.86
C TYR A 175 17.50 31.71 1.95
N ASN A 176 16.91 30.63 1.43
CA ASN A 176 15.68 30.65 0.66
C ASN A 176 14.76 29.50 1.08
N GLY A 177 13.85 29.78 2.02
CA GLY A 177 12.90 28.78 2.56
C GLY A 177 11.89 28.23 1.56
N THR A 178 11.87 28.74 0.33
CA THR A 178 10.98 28.28 -0.76
C THR A 178 11.74 27.62 -1.90
N HIS A 179 13.04 27.33 -1.72
CA HIS A 179 13.84 26.65 -2.74
C HIS A 179 13.32 25.23 -2.98
N ARG A 180 12.50 25.06 -4.03
CA ARG A 180 11.77 23.83 -4.32
C ARG A 180 12.69 22.62 -4.44
N ASP A 181 13.74 22.69 -5.23
CA ASP A 181 14.60 21.51 -5.43
C ASP A 181 15.31 21.09 -4.13
N ALA A 182 15.82 22.02 -3.32
CA ALA A 182 16.40 21.73 -2.00
C ALA A 182 15.38 21.08 -1.05
N LEU A 183 14.11 21.52 -1.04
CA LEU A 183 13.04 20.88 -0.25
C LEU A 183 12.81 19.43 -0.69
N PHE A 184 12.73 19.18 -2.00
CA PHE A 184 12.52 17.84 -2.55
C PHE A 184 13.71 16.92 -2.22
N HIS A 185 14.94 17.38 -2.46
CA HIS A 185 16.13 16.58 -2.18
C HIS A 185 16.32 16.31 -0.68
N LEU A 186 16.03 17.29 0.18
CA LEU A 186 16.07 17.09 1.64
C LEU A 186 15.00 16.11 2.10
N GLY A 187 13.77 16.22 1.59
CA GLY A 187 12.68 15.29 1.86
C GLY A 187 13.03 13.85 1.43
N LEU A 188 13.64 13.70 0.25
CA LEU A 188 14.13 12.42 -0.23
C LEU A 188 15.24 11.84 0.66
N LEU A 189 16.19 12.65 1.10
CA LEU A 189 17.22 12.20 2.03
C LEU A 189 16.63 11.75 3.36
N TYR A 190 15.69 12.51 3.93
CA TYR A 190 14.99 12.12 5.15
C TYR A 190 14.22 10.82 4.99
N TYR A 191 13.61 10.58 3.83
CA TYR A 191 13.03 9.28 3.50
C TYR A 191 14.08 8.16 3.49
N GLU A 192 15.20 8.35 2.77
CA GLU A 192 16.25 7.33 2.59
C GLU A 192 16.93 6.94 3.91
N ILE A 193 17.13 7.89 4.82
CA ILE A 193 17.70 7.64 6.16
C ILE A 193 16.64 7.28 7.21
N ARG A 194 15.37 7.10 6.80
CA ARG A 194 14.21 6.79 7.64
C ARG A 194 13.92 7.83 8.74
N ALA A 195 14.35 9.08 8.54
CA ALA A 195 14.05 10.20 9.42
C ALA A 195 12.66 10.80 9.09
N PHE A 196 11.61 9.99 9.18
CA PHE A 196 10.26 10.38 8.76
C PHE A 196 9.67 11.52 9.59
N ASP A 197 10.04 11.65 10.87
CA ASP A 197 9.61 12.78 11.71
C ASP A 197 10.21 14.12 11.22
N LYS A 198 11.47 14.10 10.76
CA LYS A 198 12.09 15.28 10.15
C LYS A 198 11.46 15.61 8.81
N MET A 199 11.13 14.57 8.02
CA MET A 199 10.43 14.72 6.75
C MET A 199 9.05 15.36 6.95
N SER A 200 8.25 14.89 7.92
CA SER A 200 6.94 15.47 8.18
C SER A 200 7.07 16.91 8.68
N ALA A 201 7.98 17.21 9.61
CA ALA A 201 8.21 18.58 10.08
C ALA A 201 8.61 19.54 8.95
N LEU A 202 9.44 19.08 8.01
CA LEU A 202 9.86 19.86 6.84
C LEU A 202 8.66 20.29 5.99
N PHE A 203 7.77 19.36 5.64
CA PHE A 203 6.62 19.63 4.79
C PHE A 203 5.44 20.26 5.55
N GLU A 204 5.31 20.02 6.86
CA GLU A 204 4.37 20.73 7.75
C GLU A 204 4.63 22.23 7.74
N LYS A 205 5.89 22.66 7.76
CA LYS A 205 6.26 24.07 7.64
C LYS A 205 5.77 24.67 6.32
N ILE A 206 5.81 23.94 5.21
CA ILE A 206 5.31 24.44 3.91
C ILE A 206 3.81 24.67 3.97
N ILE A 207 3.05 23.69 4.47
CA ILE A 207 1.59 23.79 4.49
C ILE A 207 1.06 24.82 5.50
N GLN A 208 1.87 25.27 6.46
CA GLN A 208 1.52 26.42 7.31
C GLN A 208 1.38 27.72 6.51
N TYR A 209 2.19 27.91 5.46
CA TYR A 209 2.14 29.11 4.60
C TYR A 209 1.38 28.87 3.29
N LYS A 210 1.35 27.63 2.80
CA LYS A 210 0.62 27.20 1.59
C LYS A 210 -0.21 25.93 1.89
N PRO A 211 -1.39 26.06 2.52
CA PRO A 211 -2.18 24.92 3.00
C PRO A 211 -2.60 23.90 1.93
N GLU A 212 -2.63 24.33 0.67
CA GLU A 212 -3.02 23.56 -0.51
C GLU A 212 -1.81 23.20 -1.41
N ASP A 213 -0.58 23.27 -0.90
CA ASP A 213 0.59 22.81 -1.65
C ASP A 213 0.54 21.28 -1.83
N LYS A 214 0.10 20.86 -3.02
CA LYS A 214 -0.13 19.45 -3.37
C LYS A 214 1.11 18.56 -3.20
N ASP A 215 2.31 19.08 -3.50
CA ASP A 215 3.54 18.30 -3.38
C ASP A 215 3.88 18.07 -1.90
N ALA A 216 3.80 19.12 -1.08
CA ALA A 216 3.99 19.01 0.35
C ALA A 216 2.97 18.05 1.00
N LEU A 217 1.69 18.12 0.59
CA LEU A 217 0.65 17.21 1.06
C LEU A 217 0.93 15.75 0.65
N MET A 218 1.36 15.51 -0.59
CA MET A 218 1.79 14.17 -1.05
C MET A 218 2.97 13.63 -0.21
N PHE A 219 3.97 14.47 0.08
CA PHE A 219 5.14 14.05 0.85
C PHE A 219 4.86 13.89 2.35
N LEU A 220 3.88 14.62 2.89
CA LEU A 220 3.33 14.33 4.23
C LEU A 220 2.63 12.96 4.24
N GLY A 221 1.79 12.67 3.25
CA GLY A 221 1.18 11.36 3.09
C GLY A 221 2.23 10.23 3.10
N LEU A 222 3.33 10.43 2.36
CA LEU A 222 4.48 9.52 2.30
C LEU A 222 5.16 9.36 3.67
N ALA A 223 5.47 10.47 4.36
CA ALA A 223 6.09 10.44 5.68
C ALA A 223 5.23 9.68 6.71
N TYR A 224 3.94 9.99 6.80
CA TYR A 224 3.01 9.35 7.73
C TYR A 224 2.78 7.87 7.40
N TYR A 225 2.75 7.48 6.12
CA TYR A 225 2.65 6.08 5.70
C TYR A 225 3.82 5.26 6.27
N HIS A 226 5.05 5.76 6.12
CA HIS A 226 6.24 5.04 6.59
C HIS A 226 6.47 5.12 8.10
N ARG A 227 5.79 6.03 8.81
CA ARG A 227 5.66 6.01 10.27
C ARG A 227 4.65 4.96 10.76
N GLY A 228 3.83 4.40 9.86
CA GLY A 228 2.75 3.47 10.18
C GLY A 228 1.43 4.14 10.56
N ASP A 229 1.34 5.47 10.48
CA ASP A 229 0.10 6.23 10.70
C ASP A 229 -0.67 6.36 9.38
N PHE A 230 -1.32 5.27 9.02
CA PHE A 230 -2.07 5.15 7.77
C PHE A 230 -3.31 6.06 7.72
N ALA A 231 -3.92 6.38 8.86
CA ALA A 231 -5.06 7.27 8.93
C ALA A 231 -4.66 8.70 8.54
N GLN A 232 -3.60 9.25 9.14
CA GLN A 232 -3.06 10.56 8.75
C GLN A 232 -2.56 10.54 7.31
N SER A 233 -1.86 9.48 6.91
CA SER A 233 -1.38 9.32 5.54
C SER A 233 -2.52 9.46 4.52
N HIS A 234 -3.62 8.74 4.74
CA HIS A 234 -4.82 8.83 3.92
C HIS A 234 -5.40 10.25 3.90
N THR A 235 -5.52 10.91 5.07
CA THR A 235 -6.01 12.29 5.15
C THR A 235 -5.16 13.25 4.32
N TYR A 236 -3.83 13.14 4.38
CA TYR A 236 -2.94 14.01 3.60
C TYR A 236 -3.02 13.73 2.11
N TYR A 237 -3.11 12.48 1.68
CA TYR A 237 -3.33 12.16 0.27
C TYR A 237 -4.68 12.68 -0.24
N GLN A 238 -5.77 12.53 0.52
CA GLN A 238 -7.06 13.11 0.14
C GLN A 238 -6.98 14.63 -0.03
N ARG A 239 -6.34 15.32 0.92
CA ARG A 239 -6.10 16.77 0.82
C ARG A 239 -5.27 17.13 -0.40
N ALA A 240 -4.22 16.36 -0.71
CA ALA A 240 -3.40 16.58 -1.89
C ALA A 240 -4.24 16.47 -3.17
N MET A 241 -5.08 15.44 -3.26
CA MET A 241 -5.95 15.19 -4.41
C MET A 241 -7.03 16.26 -4.57
N HIS A 242 -7.56 16.80 -3.47
CA HIS A 242 -8.49 17.94 -3.51
C HIS A 242 -7.83 19.24 -3.97
N ALA A 243 -6.53 19.42 -3.71
CA ALA A 243 -5.75 20.58 -4.15
C ALA A 243 -5.23 20.46 -5.59
N MET A 244 -5.34 19.29 -6.23
CA MET A 244 -4.92 19.05 -7.60
C MET A 244 -5.98 19.47 -8.62
N SER A 245 -5.57 19.76 -9.86
CA SER A 245 -6.55 19.86 -10.95
C SER A 245 -7.21 18.50 -11.21
N PRO A 246 -8.42 18.44 -11.80
CA PRO A 246 -9.07 17.17 -12.13
C PRO A 246 -8.19 16.23 -12.97
N GLU A 247 -7.41 16.78 -13.90
CA GLU A 247 -6.48 16.02 -14.75
C GLU A 247 -5.31 15.45 -13.94
N GLU A 248 -4.77 16.22 -13.00
CA GLU A 248 -3.71 15.78 -12.10
C GLU A 248 -4.18 14.69 -11.15
N ALA A 249 -5.33 14.89 -10.51
CA ALA A 249 -5.96 13.90 -9.65
C ALA A 249 -6.29 12.61 -10.42
N SER A 250 -6.78 12.72 -11.67
CA SER A 250 -7.04 11.56 -12.53
C SER A 250 -5.77 10.74 -12.77
N ARG A 251 -4.62 11.39 -13.00
CA ARG A 251 -3.33 10.70 -13.18
C ARG A 251 -2.85 9.97 -11.93
N VAL A 252 -3.03 10.56 -10.75
CA VAL A 252 -2.64 9.89 -9.48
C VAL A 252 -3.56 8.70 -9.18
N ASN A 253 -4.85 8.82 -9.51
CA ASN A 253 -5.84 7.74 -9.39
C ASN A 253 -5.76 6.68 -10.50
N HIS A 254 -4.94 6.90 -11.51
CA HIS A 254 -4.89 6.03 -12.68
C HIS A 254 -4.31 4.65 -12.31
N ILE A 255 -5.02 3.60 -12.71
CA ILE A 255 -4.67 2.21 -12.39
C ILE A 255 -4.09 1.43 -13.56
N GLY A 256 -3.88 2.07 -14.72
CA GLY A 256 -3.43 1.40 -15.95
C GLY A 256 -2.06 0.72 -15.85
N HIS A 257 -1.23 1.06 -14.86
CA HIS A 257 0.05 0.38 -14.62
C HIS A 257 -0.09 -0.86 -13.71
N ILE A 258 -1.19 -1.01 -12.99
CA ILE A 258 -1.39 -2.04 -11.97
C ILE A 258 -2.53 -3.03 -12.30
N ILE A 259 -3.29 -2.79 -13.37
CA ILE A 259 -4.33 -3.72 -13.81
C ILE A 259 -3.77 -4.86 -14.69
N PRO A 260 -4.49 -5.99 -14.81
CA PRO A 260 -4.16 -7.04 -15.77
C PRO A 260 -4.07 -6.51 -17.22
N ARG A 261 -3.28 -7.18 -18.07
CA ARG A 261 -3.01 -6.69 -19.44
C ARG A 261 -4.26 -6.70 -20.29
N ASP A 262 -5.01 -7.79 -20.20
CA ASP A 262 -6.24 -8.01 -20.96
C ASP A 262 -7.29 -6.94 -20.62
N ASP A 263 -7.26 -6.44 -19.39
CA ASP A 263 -8.14 -5.35 -18.95
C ASP A 263 -7.60 -3.96 -19.32
N LYS A 264 -6.30 -3.83 -19.57
CA LYS A 264 -5.64 -2.53 -19.78
C LYS A 264 -6.13 -1.82 -21.02
N GLU A 265 -6.27 -2.51 -22.15
CA GLU A 265 -6.73 -1.88 -23.39
C GLU A 265 -8.19 -1.42 -23.29
N SER A 266 -9.03 -2.24 -22.64
CA SER A 266 -10.43 -1.89 -22.32
C SER A 266 -10.51 -0.69 -21.35
N TYR A 267 -9.63 -0.63 -20.35
CA TYR A 267 -9.57 0.49 -19.42
C TYR A 267 -9.04 1.78 -20.09
N LEU A 268 -7.95 1.69 -20.84
CA LEU A 268 -7.34 2.84 -21.53
C LEU A 268 -8.24 3.41 -22.63
N SER A 269 -8.97 2.58 -23.37
CA SER A 269 -9.96 3.05 -24.36
C SER A 269 -11.12 3.82 -23.70
N ARG A 270 -11.43 3.52 -22.43
CA ARG A 270 -12.43 4.24 -21.63
C ARG A 270 -11.84 5.44 -20.87
N ALA A 271 -10.51 5.58 -20.79
CA ALA A 271 -9.81 6.67 -20.09
C ALA A 271 -10.15 8.08 -20.62
N GLY A 272 -10.64 8.18 -21.86
CA GLY A 272 -11.19 9.42 -22.42
C GLY A 272 -12.56 9.83 -21.86
N SER A 273 -13.23 8.97 -21.08
CA SER A 273 -14.48 9.24 -20.37
C SER A 273 -14.24 9.18 -18.87
N PRO A 274 -14.16 10.34 -18.18
CA PRO A 274 -13.91 10.40 -16.73
C PRO A 274 -14.88 9.55 -15.91
N THR A 275 -16.14 9.43 -16.34
CA THR A 275 -17.19 8.66 -15.66
C THR A 275 -17.02 7.15 -15.78
N GLN A 276 -16.66 6.62 -16.94
CA GLN A 276 -16.53 5.16 -17.13
C GLN A 276 -15.23 4.61 -16.54
N SER A 277 -14.14 5.37 -16.63
CA SER A 277 -12.85 5.00 -16.03
C SER A 277 -12.86 5.05 -14.52
N SER A 278 -13.66 5.97 -13.95
CA SER A 278 -13.88 6.05 -12.51
C SER A 278 -14.65 4.82 -11.98
N ALA A 279 -15.65 4.32 -12.70
CA ALA A 279 -16.43 3.16 -12.26
C ALA A 279 -15.60 1.85 -12.21
N TYR A 280 -14.83 1.55 -13.26
CA TYR A 280 -13.94 0.38 -13.24
C TYR A 280 -12.85 0.54 -12.18
N ALA A 281 -12.26 1.72 -12.03
CA ALA A 281 -11.26 1.96 -10.99
C ALA A 281 -11.83 1.80 -9.57
N ALA A 282 -13.04 2.30 -9.32
CA ALA A 282 -13.72 2.12 -8.04
C ALA A 282 -13.98 0.64 -7.73
N GLN A 283 -14.41 -0.14 -8.72
CA GLN A 283 -14.60 -1.60 -8.59
C GLN A 283 -13.27 -2.33 -8.38
N PHE A 284 -12.22 -1.94 -9.13
CA PHE A 284 -10.87 -2.48 -9.00
C PHE A 284 -10.34 -2.32 -7.57
N TRP A 285 -10.44 -1.11 -7.02
CA TRP A 285 -10.01 -0.84 -5.66
C TRP A 285 -10.87 -1.57 -4.64
N ARG A 286 -12.21 -1.53 -4.78
CA ARG A 286 -13.13 -2.23 -3.89
C ARG A 286 -12.80 -3.71 -3.76
N LYS A 287 -12.61 -4.42 -4.88
CA LYS A 287 -12.24 -5.84 -4.86
C LYS A 287 -10.93 -6.12 -4.13
N ARG A 288 -10.01 -5.14 -4.11
CA ARG A 288 -8.68 -5.25 -3.50
C ARG A 288 -8.56 -4.59 -2.14
N ASP A 289 -9.67 -4.15 -1.56
CA ASP A 289 -9.69 -3.57 -0.22
C ASP A 289 -9.37 -4.64 0.82
N PRO A 290 -8.22 -4.62 1.50
CA PRO A 290 -7.89 -5.69 2.44
C PRO A 290 -8.80 -5.69 3.66
N LEU A 291 -9.15 -4.51 4.19
CA LEU A 291 -9.94 -4.34 5.41
C LEU A 291 -11.13 -3.42 5.20
N LEU A 292 -12.33 -3.99 5.15
CA LEU A 292 -13.59 -3.24 5.04
C LEU A 292 -13.92 -2.44 6.32
N SER A 293 -13.24 -2.76 7.42
CA SER A 293 -13.32 -2.05 8.71
C SER A 293 -12.56 -0.73 8.76
N SER A 294 -11.59 -0.52 7.85
CA SER A 294 -10.86 0.74 7.75
C SER A 294 -11.67 1.79 6.98
N ASP A 295 -11.50 3.06 7.34
CA ASP A 295 -12.10 4.19 6.61
C ASP A 295 -11.42 4.46 5.26
N TYR A 296 -10.38 3.70 4.95
CA TYR A 296 -9.56 3.80 3.75
C TYR A 296 -9.14 2.42 3.27
N ASN A 297 -8.94 2.30 1.97
CA ASN A 297 -8.47 1.07 1.33
C ASN A 297 -6.93 1.00 1.40
N GLU A 298 -6.37 0.03 2.13
CA GLU A 298 -4.91 -0.05 2.34
C GLU A 298 -4.13 -0.26 1.04
N ARG A 299 -4.70 -1.02 0.09
CA ARG A 299 -4.07 -1.27 -1.21
C ARG A 299 -4.02 0.03 -2.03
N MET A 300 -5.09 0.82 -2.02
CA MET A 300 -5.13 2.13 -2.68
C MET A 300 -4.19 3.13 -2.02
N LEU A 301 -4.14 3.15 -0.68
CA LEU A 301 -3.23 3.99 0.08
C LEU A 301 -1.76 3.71 -0.26
N GLU A 302 -1.42 2.42 -0.38
CA GLU A 302 -0.09 1.98 -0.80
C GLU A 302 0.23 2.41 -2.24
N HIS A 303 -0.75 2.40 -3.15
CA HIS A 303 -0.56 2.95 -4.50
C HIS A 303 -0.25 4.44 -4.48
N TYR A 304 -0.98 5.24 -3.69
CA TYR A 304 -0.65 6.66 -3.50
C TYR A 304 0.75 6.85 -2.92
N ASN A 305 1.17 5.96 -2.02
CA ASN A 305 2.52 5.94 -1.49
C ASN A 305 3.57 5.71 -2.57
N ARG A 306 3.35 4.77 -3.49
CA ARG A 306 4.21 4.58 -4.66
C ARG A 306 4.24 5.83 -5.53
N MET A 307 3.08 6.42 -5.82
CA MET A 307 2.98 7.64 -6.63
C MET A 307 3.77 8.81 -6.02
N ALA A 308 3.65 9.02 -4.71
CA ALA A 308 4.40 10.04 -3.97
C ALA A 308 5.91 9.78 -4.05
N TYR A 309 6.33 8.55 -3.77
CA TYR A 309 7.74 8.17 -3.79
C TYR A 309 8.36 8.30 -5.19
N VAL A 310 7.70 7.82 -6.24
CA VAL A 310 8.27 7.91 -7.59
C VAL A 310 8.40 9.36 -8.04
N ASN A 311 7.43 10.23 -7.71
CA ASN A 311 7.53 11.65 -8.00
C ASN A 311 8.68 12.33 -7.25
N LEU A 312 8.92 11.93 -6.01
CA LEU A 312 10.05 12.40 -5.21
C LEU A 312 11.40 11.91 -5.76
N ARG A 313 11.48 10.65 -6.17
CA ARG A 313 12.75 9.96 -6.46
C ARG A 313 13.15 9.98 -7.94
N PHE A 314 12.19 9.79 -8.83
CA PHE A 314 12.42 9.56 -10.26
C PHE A 314 11.96 10.72 -11.13
N GLY A 315 11.39 11.78 -10.55
CA GLY A 315 11.06 13.00 -11.29
C GLY A 315 12.30 13.65 -11.90
N ILE A 316 12.11 14.29 -13.06
CA ILE A 316 13.14 15.05 -13.77
C ILE A 316 12.61 16.49 -13.98
N PRO A 317 12.62 17.34 -12.94
CA PRO A 317 11.96 18.65 -12.97
C PRO A 317 12.40 19.55 -14.12
N ARG A 318 13.70 19.49 -14.50
CA ARG A 318 14.25 20.31 -15.59
C ARG A 318 13.66 19.98 -16.97
N GLN A 319 13.19 18.76 -17.15
CA GLN A 319 12.52 18.32 -18.38
C GLN A 319 11.00 18.34 -18.23
N ASN A 320 10.48 18.79 -17.08
CA ASN A 320 9.06 18.72 -16.73
C ASN A 320 8.50 17.30 -16.85
N ILE A 321 9.30 16.29 -16.50
CA ILE A 321 8.89 14.88 -16.48
C ILE A 321 8.65 14.50 -15.01
N MET A 322 7.44 14.07 -14.70
CA MET A 322 7.09 13.57 -13.38
C MET A 322 7.61 12.15 -13.20
N GLY A 323 7.82 11.74 -11.94
CA GLY A 323 8.42 10.45 -11.65
C GLY A 323 7.62 9.27 -12.18
N TRP A 324 6.29 9.34 -12.07
CA TRP A 324 5.38 8.31 -12.60
C TRP A 324 5.44 8.15 -14.14
N GLU A 325 5.89 9.18 -14.87
CA GLU A 325 6.07 9.15 -16.33
C GLU A 325 7.37 8.48 -16.76
N THR A 326 8.30 8.28 -15.81
CA THR A 326 9.55 7.58 -16.11
C THR A 326 9.35 6.08 -16.09
N GLU A 327 10.14 5.35 -16.88
CA GLU A 327 10.05 3.89 -16.92
C GLU A 327 10.36 3.25 -15.55
N ARG A 328 11.31 3.81 -14.80
CA ARG A 328 11.55 3.44 -13.40
C ARG A 328 10.32 3.65 -12.53
N GLY A 329 9.64 4.80 -12.68
CA GLY A 329 8.41 5.09 -11.96
C GLY A 329 7.30 4.09 -12.29
N MET A 330 7.10 3.77 -13.56
CA MET A 330 6.11 2.79 -14.00
C MET A 330 6.37 1.39 -13.42
N ILE A 331 7.62 0.93 -13.47
CA ILE A 331 8.04 -0.35 -12.89
C ILE A 331 7.84 -0.35 -11.37
N TYR A 332 8.24 0.72 -10.68
CA TYR A 332 8.06 0.85 -9.23
C TYR A 332 6.59 0.91 -8.83
N ILE A 333 5.73 1.61 -9.58
CA ILE A 333 4.28 1.65 -9.31
C ILE A 333 3.69 0.24 -9.39
N ARG A 334 4.11 -0.57 -10.38
CA ARG A 334 3.57 -1.92 -10.56
C ARG A 334 4.10 -2.93 -9.54
N TYR A 335 5.42 -2.98 -9.35
CA TYR A 335 6.07 -4.05 -8.57
C TYR A 335 6.62 -3.57 -7.22
N GLY A 336 6.49 -2.28 -6.90
CA GLY A 336 7.00 -1.73 -5.65
C GLY A 336 8.52 -1.64 -5.62
N LYS A 337 9.05 -1.52 -4.39
CA LYS A 337 10.49 -1.43 -4.13
C LYS A 337 11.17 -2.76 -4.48
N PRO A 338 12.24 -2.75 -5.31
CA PRO A 338 12.99 -3.97 -5.61
C PRO A 338 13.67 -4.53 -4.35
N SER A 339 13.85 -5.85 -4.31
CA SER A 339 14.58 -6.52 -3.22
C SER A 339 16.05 -6.13 -3.21
N GLN A 340 16.61 -5.83 -4.38
CA GLN A 340 17.97 -5.31 -4.53
C GLN A 340 18.03 -4.27 -5.65
N TRP A 341 18.73 -3.16 -5.41
CA TRP A 341 18.95 -2.10 -6.37
C TRP A 341 20.45 -1.92 -6.57
N VAL A 342 20.94 -2.29 -7.75
CA VAL A 342 22.35 -2.15 -8.14
C VAL A 342 22.50 -0.98 -9.10
N ARG A 343 23.57 -0.20 -8.95
CA ARG A 343 23.92 0.89 -9.86
C ARG A 343 25.37 0.74 -10.30
N THR A 344 25.61 0.77 -11.61
CA THR A 344 26.97 0.78 -12.15
C THR A 344 27.36 2.20 -12.55
N GLN A 345 28.67 2.49 -12.49
CA GLN A 345 29.20 3.77 -12.95
C GLN A 345 29.37 3.77 -14.47
N PRO A 346 29.24 4.94 -15.11
CA PRO A 346 29.74 5.14 -16.47
C PRO A 346 31.24 4.83 -16.50
N ASP A 347 31.69 3.97 -17.41
CA ASP A 347 33.13 3.78 -17.69
C ASP A 347 33.54 4.59 -18.93
N GLU A 348 34.83 4.59 -19.30
CA GLU A 348 35.30 5.35 -20.48
C GLU A 348 34.60 4.96 -21.80
N LYS A 349 33.93 3.81 -21.86
CA LYS A 349 33.17 3.31 -23.02
C LYS A 349 31.66 3.56 -22.90
N MET A 350 31.13 3.70 -21.67
CA MET A 350 29.73 3.99 -21.37
C MET A 350 29.55 5.46 -20.98
N LEU A 351 28.90 6.23 -21.85
CA LEU A 351 28.59 7.66 -21.63
C LEU A 351 27.52 7.91 -20.54
N GLY A 352 27.05 6.85 -19.87
CA GLY A 352 25.84 6.84 -19.05
C GLY A 352 25.88 5.88 -17.87
N GLY A 353 24.97 6.08 -16.90
CA GLY A 353 24.82 5.18 -15.76
C GLY A 353 23.85 4.03 -16.05
N THR A 354 24.06 2.86 -15.43
CA THR A 354 23.12 1.74 -15.48
C THR A 354 22.58 1.43 -14.10
N GLU A 355 21.31 1.09 -14.01
CA GLU A 355 20.65 0.58 -12.81
C GLU A 355 20.07 -0.81 -13.10
N ILE A 356 20.20 -1.74 -12.15
CA ILE A 356 19.60 -3.07 -12.23
C ILE A 356 18.77 -3.28 -10.97
N TRP A 357 17.48 -3.55 -11.15
CA TRP A 357 16.51 -3.78 -10.10
C TRP A 357 16.16 -5.25 -10.09
N TYR A 358 16.37 -5.90 -8.95
CA TYR A 358 16.05 -7.30 -8.75
C TYR A 358 14.73 -7.43 -7.98
N TYR A 359 13.88 -8.33 -8.48
CA TYR A 359 12.69 -8.85 -7.82
C TYR A 359 12.86 -10.36 -7.63
N PRO A 360 12.06 -11.02 -6.79
CA PRO A 360 12.25 -12.44 -6.49
C PRO A 360 12.26 -13.38 -7.71
N ARG A 361 11.62 -12.99 -8.83
CA ARG A 361 11.44 -13.84 -10.02
C ARG A 361 11.98 -13.25 -11.32
N PHE A 362 12.35 -11.97 -11.34
CA PHE A 362 12.78 -11.26 -12.55
C PHE A 362 13.62 -10.03 -12.18
N SER A 363 14.23 -9.39 -13.18
CA SER A 363 15.01 -8.17 -13.00
C SER A 363 14.82 -7.21 -14.16
N PHE A 364 14.97 -5.91 -13.89
CA PHE A 364 14.98 -4.87 -14.92
C PHE A 364 16.30 -4.12 -14.92
N ARG A 365 16.83 -3.87 -16.11
CA ARG A 365 17.99 -3.02 -16.34
C ARG A 365 17.56 -1.74 -17.02
N PHE A 366 18.04 -0.62 -16.48
CA PHE A 366 17.81 0.72 -16.99
C PHE A 366 19.13 1.41 -17.32
N GLU A 367 19.16 2.21 -18.38
CA GLU A 367 20.33 2.92 -18.89
C GLU A 367 20.01 4.41 -19.08
N ASP A 368 20.90 5.27 -18.62
CA ASP A 368 20.87 6.71 -18.87
C ASP A 368 22.04 7.10 -19.78
N HIS A 369 21.87 6.89 -21.08
CA HIS A 369 22.94 7.02 -22.10
C HIS A 369 23.64 8.40 -22.13
N TYR A 370 23.01 9.45 -21.61
CA TYR A 370 23.51 10.83 -21.70
C TYR A 370 23.83 11.46 -20.34
N SER A 371 23.75 10.68 -19.25
CA SER A 371 23.84 11.20 -17.87
C SER A 371 22.83 12.33 -17.62
N SER A 372 21.64 12.19 -18.21
CA SER A 372 20.55 13.17 -18.19
C SER A 372 19.62 13.02 -16.98
N GLY A 373 19.79 11.94 -16.22
CA GLY A 373 18.85 11.46 -15.21
C GLY A 373 17.66 10.68 -15.77
N LYS A 374 17.51 10.61 -17.11
CA LYS A 374 16.47 9.85 -17.80
C LYS A 374 16.95 8.43 -18.09
N PHE A 375 16.57 7.52 -17.20
CA PHE A 375 16.85 6.09 -17.32
C PHE A 375 15.75 5.40 -18.13
N LEU A 376 16.14 4.67 -19.17
CA LEU A 376 15.28 3.89 -20.06
C LEU A 376 15.62 2.40 -19.92
N LEU A 377 14.63 1.52 -20.02
CA LEU A 377 14.79 0.08 -20.07
C LEU A 377 15.66 -0.29 -21.28
N ASP A 378 16.62 -1.19 -21.06
CA ASP A 378 17.34 -1.78 -22.19
C ASP A 378 16.41 -2.74 -22.97
N ASN A 379 16.74 -3.04 -24.23
CA ASN A 379 15.89 -3.89 -25.08
C ASN A 379 15.53 -5.25 -24.45
N PRO A 380 16.47 -5.98 -23.80
CA PRO A 380 16.13 -7.21 -23.06
C PRO A 380 15.15 -6.96 -21.91
N SER A 381 15.32 -5.89 -21.13
CA SER A 381 14.43 -5.57 -20.00
C SER A 381 13.09 -5.03 -20.46
N LEU A 382 13.01 -4.42 -21.64
CA LEU A 382 11.75 -4.06 -22.28
C LEU A 382 10.93 -5.33 -22.57
N LEU A 383 11.54 -6.33 -23.21
CA LEU A 383 10.90 -7.63 -23.46
C LEU A 383 10.59 -8.38 -22.15
N ALA A 384 11.51 -8.36 -21.18
CA ALA A 384 11.29 -8.95 -19.87
C ALA A 384 10.17 -8.22 -19.10
N SER A 385 9.99 -6.92 -19.29
CA SER A 385 8.88 -6.16 -18.69
C SER A 385 7.54 -6.60 -19.26
N GLU A 386 7.48 -6.94 -20.55
CA GLU A 386 6.27 -7.48 -21.17
C GLU A 386 5.95 -8.90 -20.68
N SER A 387 6.96 -9.78 -20.56
CA SER A 387 6.78 -11.13 -19.99
C SER A 387 6.41 -11.07 -18.50
N ALA A 388 7.13 -10.29 -17.69
CA ALA A 388 6.84 -10.11 -16.27
C ALA A 388 5.44 -9.52 -16.04
N TYR A 389 4.97 -8.62 -16.91
CA TYR A 389 3.62 -8.06 -16.83
C TYR A 389 2.54 -9.14 -16.98
N ASN A 390 2.77 -10.12 -17.85
CA ASN A 390 1.84 -11.22 -18.11
C ASN A 390 1.89 -12.30 -17.02
N GLU A 391 3.07 -12.55 -16.45
CA GLU A 391 3.32 -13.68 -15.55
C GLU A 391 3.19 -13.33 -14.06
N HIS A 392 3.21 -12.04 -13.71
CA HIS A 392 3.27 -11.58 -12.32
C HIS A 392 2.26 -10.47 -12.03
N SER A 393 1.54 -10.62 -10.91
CA SER A 393 0.61 -9.61 -10.40
C SER A 393 1.34 -8.35 -9.93
N GLU A 394 0.59 -7.26 -9.78
CA GLU A 394 1.04 -6.08 -9.05
C GLU A 394 1.45 -6.49 -7.64
N ASP A 395 2.76 -6.46 -7.36
CA ASP A 395 3.33 -6.97 -6.12
C ASP A 395 2.82 -6.11 -4.96
N TYR A 396 1.84 -6.60 -4.21
CA TYR A 396 1.32 -5.98 -3.00
C TYR A 396 1.07 -7.06 -1.98
N VAL A 397 1.80 -6.98 -0.88
CA VAL A 397 1.60 -7.86 0.27
C VAL A 397 0.97 -7.00 1.35
N PHE A 398 -0.33 -7.22 1.59
CA PHE A 398 -0.96 -6.70 2.80
C PHE A 398 -0.14 -7.17 4.02
N PRO A 399 0.22 -6.30 4.98
CA PRO A 399 1.31 -6.57 5.94
C PRO A 399 1.16 -7.89 6.71
N ALA A 400 1.73 -8.97 6.17
CA ALA A 400 1.51 -10.33 6.67
C ALA A 400 2.13 -10.54 8.06
N GLU A 401 3.19 -9.79 8.36
CA GLU A 401 3.85 -9.75 9.67
C GLU A 401 2.95 -9.27 10.82
N ARG A 402 1.84 -8.60 10.49
CA ARG A 402 0.86 -8.10 11.47
C ARG A 402 -0.37 -8.98 11.58
N LEU A 403 -0.45 -10.07 10.81
CA LEU A 403 -1.55 -11.03 10.85
C LEU A 403 -1.41 -11.99 12.04
N PHE A 404 -2.51 -12.23 12.74
CA PHE A 404 -2.60 -13.27 13.77
C PHE A 404 -3.78 -14.23 13.49
N PRO A 405 -3.72 -15.48 14.00
CA PRO A 405 -4.78 -16.46 13.74
C PRO A 405 -6.07 -16.09 14.48
N VAL A 406 -7.19 -16.22 13.77
CA VAL A 406 -8.55 -16.19 14.33
C VAL A 406 -9.31 -17.38 13.76
N THR A 407 -10.11 -18.04 14.59
CA THR A 407 -11.06 -19.05 14.13
C THR A 407 -12.46 -18.50 14.19
N ALA A 408 -13.25 -18.78 13.16
CA ALA A 408 -14.61 -18.27 13.04
C ALA A 408 -15.52 -19.30 12.37
N ARG A 409 -16.77 -19.36 12.82
CA ARG A 409 -17.84 -20.15 12.22
C ARG A 409 -19.11 -19.32 12.10
N VAL A 410 -19.76 -19.43 10.95
CA VAL A 410 -20.99 -18.70 10.65
C VAL A 410 -22.16 -19.66 10.69
N TYR A 411 -23.26 -19.20 11.30
CA TYR A 411 -24.50 -19.95 11.42
C TYR A 411 -25.68 -19.05 11.04
N GLN A 412 -26.64 -19.65 10.35
CA GLN A 412 -27.85 -18.99 9.87
C GLN A 412 -29.05 -19.30 10.76
N PHE A 413 -29.80 -18.25 11.08
CA PHE A 413 -30.98 -18.30 11.92
C PHE A 413 -32.11 -17.49 11.28
N LYS A 414 -33.34 -17.79 11.69
CA LYS A 414 -34.52 -17.00 11.33
C LYS A 414 -34.52 -15.70 12.13
N SER A 415 -34.95 -14.61 11.50
CA SER A 415 -35.23 -13.34 12.17
C SER A 415 -36.72 -13.05 12.19
N GLN A 416 -37.17 -12.28 13.18
CA GLN A 416 -38.52 -11.71 13.21
C GLN A 416 -38.74 -10.64 12.14
N SER A 417 -37.66 -10.04 11.61
CA SER A 417 -37.73 -8.99 10.58
C SER A 417 -37.99 -9.50 9.16
N GLY A 418 -38.08 -10.83 8.95
CA GLY A 418 -38.17 -11.45 7.62
C GLY A 418 -36.85 -11.54 6.86
N LEU A 419 -35.77 -10.97 7.41
CA LEU A 419 -34.40 -11.15 6.93
C LEU A 419 -33.77 -12.42 7.53
N ASN A 420 -32.68 -12.91 6.94
CA ASN A 420 -31.87 -13.95 7.57
C ASN A 420 -30.96 -13.33 8.63
N LYS A 421 -30.99 -13.88 9.85
CA LYS A 421 -30.07 -13.53 10.94
C LYS A 421 -28.82 -14.38 10.76
N ILE A 422 -27.68 -13.75 10.55
CA ILE A 422 -26.39 -14.41 10.37
C ILE A 422 -25.55 -14.11 11.59
N ARG A 423 -25.08 -15.16 12.29
CA ARG A 423 -24.24 -15.01 13.47
C ARG A 423 -22.88 -15.66 13.23
N VAL A 424 -21.83 -14.90 13.46
CA VAL A 424 -20.45 -15.41 13.49
C VAL A 424 -20.04 -15.61 14.95
N TYR A 425 -19.55 -16.81 15.25
CA TYR A 425 -18.84 -17.11 16.49
C TYR A 425 -17.36 -17.15 16.18
N TYR A 426 -16.54 -16.48 16.98
CA TYR A 426 -15.11 -16.44 16.73
C TYR A 426 -14.29 -16.48 18.02
N SER A 427 -13.05 -16.95 17.86
CA SER A 427 -12.06 -17.06 18.93
C SER A 427 -10.71 -16.56 18.45
N ALA A 428 -10.10 -15.67 19.24
CA ALA A 428 -8.76 -15.16 19.02
C ALA A 428 -7.96 -15.17 20.33
N LEU A 429 -6.65 -15.42 20.23
CA LEU A 429 -5.74 -15.41 21.38
C LEU A 429 -5.53 -13.96 21.85
N ILE A 430 -5.76 -13.69 23.15
CA ILE A 430 -5.67 -12.32 23.69
C ILE A 430 -4.28 -11.73 23.51
N LYS A 431 -3.23 -12.50 23.79
CA LYS A 431 -1.82 -12.09 23.60
C LYS A 431 -1.49 -11.70 22.16
N SER A 432 -2.17 -12.27 21.16
CA SER A 432 -1.97 -11.88 19.76
C SER A 432 -2.61 -10.53 19.44
N MET A 433 -3.67 -10.16 20.15
CA MET A 433 -4.37 -8.88 20.01
C MET A 433 -3.70 -7.78 20.83
N ASP A 434 -3.22 -8.11 22.03
CA ASP A 434 -2.60 -7.21 22.99
C ASP A 434 -1.36 -7.91 23.61
N PRO A 435 -0.17 -7.77 23.00
CA PRO A 435 1.05 -8.49 23.44
C PRO A 435 1.46 -8.19 24.89
N ASP A 436 1.13 -7.00 25.37
CA ASP A 436 1.48 -6.48 26.68
C ASP A 436 0.46 -6.85 27.77
N TYR A 437 -0.60 -7.57 27.39
CA TYR A 437 -1.71 -7.96 28.25
C TYR A 437 -1.28 -8.69 29.53
N GLU A 438 -0.35 -9.64 29.43
CA GLU A 438 0.13 -10.41 30.59
C GLU A 438 0.86 -9.54 31.61
N THR A 439 1.44 -8.42 31.16
CA THR A 439 2.25 -7.53 32.00
C THR A 439 1.40 -6.45 32.66
N TYR A 440 0.44 -5.86 31.92
CA TYR A 440 -0.28 -4.67 32.36
C TYR A 440 -1.80 -4.84 32.44
N GLY A 441 -2.34 -6.03 32.13
CA GLY A 441 -3.77 -6.24 31.95
C GLY A 441 -4.26 -5.67 30.60
N PRO A 442 -5.58 -5.47 30.41
CA PRO A 442 -6.12 -4.97 29.14
C PRO A 442 -5.62 -3.56 28.85
N THR A 443 -4.66 -3.44 27.94
CA THR A 443 -4.05 -2.17 27.53
C THR A 443 -4.59 -1.66 26.21
N GLY A 444 -5.11 -2.57 25.37
CA GLY A 444 -5.62 -2.27 24.04
C GLY A 444 -7.15 -2.26 23.90
N LYS A 445 -7.63 -1.55 22.89
CA LYS A 445 -8.98 -1.72 22.33
C LYS A 445 -8.90 -2.55 21.06
N THR A 446 -9.92 -3.37 20.83
CA THR A 446 -10.11 -4.07 19.56
C THR A 446 -11.30 -3.49 18.82
N GLN A 447 -11.12 -3.20 17.54
CA GLN A 447 -12.20 -2.96 16.60
C GLN A 447 -12.48 -4.27 15.86
N THR A 448 -13.72 -4.73 15.90
CA THR A 448 -14.14 -5.93 15.16
C THR A 448 -15.23 -5.55 14.18
N GLY A 449 -15.11 -6.00 12.94
CA GLY A 449 -16.12 -5.87 11.90
C GLY A 449 -16.59 -7.22 11.39
N PHE A 450 -17.89 -7.38 11.21
CA PHE A 450 -18.49 -8.51 10.52
C PHE A 450 -19.27 -8.00 9.31
N PHE A 451 -18.87 -8.43 8.12
CA PHE A 451 -19.37 -7.94 6.84
C PHE A 451 -19.96 -9.09 6.02
N ILE A 452 -21.02 -8.79 5.31
CA ILE A 452 -21.58 -9.62 4.24
C ILE A 452 -21.46 -8.83 2.94
N THR A 453 -20.83 -9.40 1.93
CA THR A 453 -20.66 -8.78 0.62
C THR A 453 -21.20 -9.64 -0.52
N ASP A 454 -21.48 -9.01 -1.65
CA ASP A 454 -21.68 -9.75 -2.90
C ASP A 454 -20.34 -10.21 -3.53
N SER A 455 -20.41 -10.81 -4.71
CA SER A 455 -19.24 -11.23 -5.51
C SER A 455 -18.37 -10.08 -5.99
N GLU A 456 -18.91 -8.87 -6.00
CA GLU A 456 -18.25 -7.62 -6.38
C GLU A 456 -17.68 -6.88 -5.16
N ARG A 457 -17.75 -7.51 -3.97
CA ARG A 457 -17.32 -7.00 -2.68
C ARG A 457 -18.06 -5.72 -2.25
N ASN A 458 -19.29 -5.51 -2.75
CA ASN A 458 -20.18 -4.48 -2.22
C ASN A 458 -20.74 -4.94 -0.88
N ILE A 459 -20.69 -4.07 0.12
CA ILE A 459 -21.22 -4.36 1.46
C ILE A 459 -22.74 -4.40 1.40
N LEU A 460 -23.31 -5.59 1.60
CA LEU A 460 -24.75 -5.81 1.69
C LEU A 460 -25.25 -5.66 3.13
N SER A 461 -24.42 -6.03 4.10
CA SER A 461 -24.69 -5.85 5.53
C SER A 461 -23.39 -5.77 6.30
N LYS A 462 -23.38 -4.98 7.39
CA LYS A 462 -22.21 -4.88 8.27
C LYS A 462 -22.60 -4.63 9.71
N THR A 463 -21.77 -5.10 10.62
CA THR A 463 -21.84 -4.83 12.05
C THR A 463 -20.44 -4.54 12.56
N MET A 464 -20.29 -3.47 13.32
CA MET A 464 -19.01 -3.04 13.88
C MET A 464 -19.13 -2.99 15.39
N ASP A 465 -18.09 -3.42 16.09
CA ASP A 465 -17.92 -3.27 17.52
C ASP A 465 -16.55 -2.67 17.82
N THR A 466 -16.45 -1.89 18.89
CA THR A 466 -15.17 -1.43 19.43
C THR A 466 -15.20 -1.62 20.93
N SER A 467 -14.50 -2.64 21.40
CA SER A 467 -14.51 -3.08 22.79
C SER A 467 -13.09 -3.16 23.35
N LEU A 468 -12.97 -2.95 24.67
CA LEU A 468 -11.74 -3.31 25.39
C LEU A 468 -11.47 -4.81 25.20
N VAL A 469 -10.20 -5.18 25.19
CA VAL A 469 -9.80 -6.59 25.17
C VAL A 469 -10.05 -7.19 26.54
N GLU A 470 -11.31 -7.53 26.83
CA GLU A 470 -11.66 -8.13 28.11
C GLU A 470 -11.43 -9.65 28.09
N PRO A 471 -10.82 -10.24 29.12
CA PRO A 471 -10.79 -11.68 29.28
C PRO A 471 -12.20 -12.19 29.51
N LYS A 472 -12.62 -13.21 28.76
CA LYS A 472 -13.57 -14.17 29.30
C LYS A 472 -12.74 -15.25 29.97
N GLU A 473 -12.97 -15.50 31.25
CA GLU A 473 -12.33 -16.59 31.98
C GLU A 473 -12.48 -17.90 31.19
N THR A 474 -11.38 -18.41 30.67
CA THR A 474 -11.28 -19.77 30.16
C THR A 474 -10.46 -20.58 31.16
N ARG A 475 -10.86 -21.82 31.44
CA ARG A 475 -10.14 -22.73 32.34
C ARG A 475 -8.75 -23.16 31.84
N ASP A 476 -8.35 -22.72 30.63
CA ASP A 476 -7.08 -23.05 30.00
C ASP A 476 -5.98 -22.02 30.28
N ALA A 477 -4.72 -22.48 30.29
CA ALA A 477 -3.52 -21.67 30.46
C ALA A 477 -3.31 -20.60 29.36
N HIS A 478 -4.09 -20.64 28.28
CA HIS A 478 -4.10 -19.64 27.22
C HIS A 478 -5.44 -18.90 27.25
N VAL A 479 -5.42 -17.57 27.40
CA VAL A 479 -6.63 -16.75 27.48
C VAL A 479 -7.11 -16.39 26.07
N TYR A 480 -8.30 -16.86 25.69
CA TYR A 480 -8.95 -16.55 24.41
C TYR A 480 -10.15 -15.61 24.59
N LYS A 481 -10.38 -14.72 23.61
CA LYS A 481 -11.67 -14.01 23.47
C LYS A 481 -12.58 -14.84 22.58
N THR A 482 -13.54 -15.55 23.18
CA THR A 482 -14.62 -16.24 22.44
C THR A 482 -15.91 -15.46 22.54
N THR A 483 -16.41 -14.98 21.41
CA THR A 483 -17.60 -14.13 21.37
C THR A 483 -18.33 -14.25 20.03
N THR A 484 -19.42 -13.51 19.89
CA THR A 484 -20.23 -13.48 18.68
C THR A 484 -20.46 -12.07 18.16
N MET A 485 -20.76 -12.00 16.86
CA MET A 485 -21.39 -10.85 16.23
C MET A 485 -22.52 -11.36 15.35
N GLU A 486 -23.54 -10.54 15.14
CA GLU A 486 -24.65 -10.89 14.28
C GLU A 486 -24.98 -9.74 13.34
N THR A 487 -25.55 -10.10 12.19
CA THR A 487 -26.02 -9.15 11.20
C THR A 487 -27.23 -9.73 10.48
N PHE A 488 -27.95 -8.89 9.73
CA PHE A 488 -29.18 -9.28 9.05
C PHE A 488 -29.04 -9.03 7.55
N ILE A 489 -29.44 -10.00 6.73
CA ILE A 489 -29.33 -9.90 5.28
C ILE A 489 -30.43 -10.68 4.57
N GLN A 490 -30.77 -10.25 3.36
CA GLN A 490 -31.52 -11.04 2.39
C GLN A 490 -30.85 -10.90 1.02
N SER A 491 -30.51 -12.02 0.40
CA SER A 491 -29.97 -12.07 -0.95
C SER A 491 -30.50 -13.32 -1.66
N LYS A 492 -30.68 -13.22 -2.98
CA LYS A 492 -31.00 -14.36 -3.85
C LYS A 492 -29.75 -15.01 -4.43
N GLU A 493 -28.63 -14.30 -4.37
CA GLU A 493 -27.33 -14.76 -4.85
C GLU A 493 -26.45 -15.18 -3.67
N PRO A 494 -25.50 -16.11 -3.87
CA PRO A 494 -24.48 -16.42 -2.88
C PRO A 494 -23.73 -15.15 -2.46
N VAL A 495 -23.40 -15.06 -1.17
CA VAL A 495 -22.67 -13.93 -0.58
C VAL A 495 -21.31 -14.39 -0.09
N GLN A 496 -20.44 -13.44 0.23
CA GLN A 496 -19.21 -13.68 0.98
C GLN A 496 -19.39 -13.08 2.37
N TRP A 497 -18.79 -13.70 3.38
CA TRP A 497 -18.68 -13.09 4.71
C TRP A 497 -17.21 -12.83 5.04
N SER A 498 -16.96 -11.74 5.75
CA SER A 498 -15.66 -11.49 6.37
C SER A 498 -15.81 -11.02 7.80
N LEU A 499 -14.98 -11.57 8.66
CA LEU A 499 -14.75 -11.14 10.02
C LEU A 499 -13.36 -10.53 10.08
N GLU A 500 -13.26 -9.30 10.55
CA GLU A 500 -12.02 -8.54 10.64
C GLU A 500 -11.82 -8.08 12.08
N LEU A 501 -10.66 -8.36 12.66
CA LEU A 501 -10.26 -7.90 14.00
C LEU A 501 -9.04 -7.00 13.83
N LYS A 502 -9.06 -5.84 14.49
CA LYS A 502 -7.98 -4.86 14.49
C LYS A 502 -7.65 -4.44 15.92
N SER A 503 -6.39 -4.57 16.30
CA SER A 503 -5.88 -4.00 17.54
C SER A 503 -5.58 -2.51 17.36
N LEU A 504 -6.23 -1.67 18.16
CA LEU A 504 -6.04 -0.22 18.15
C LEU A 504 -4.78 0.12 18.96
N GLY A 505 -3.73 0.59 18.27
CA GLY A 505 -2.42 0.96 18.86
C GLY A 505 -1.26 0.19 18.23
N GLU A 506 -1.33 -1.14 18.27
CA GLU A 506 -0.28 -2.05 17.75
C GLU A 506 -0.42 -2.34 16.25
N PHE A 507 -1.54 -1.94 15.63
CA PHE A 507 -1.86 -2.20 14.22
C PHE A 507 -1.76 -3.67 13.81
N ARG A 508 -2.19 -4.60 14.68
CA ARG A 508 -2.29 -6.04 14.40
C ARG A 508 -3.69 -6.39 13.88
N TYR A 509 -3.77 -7.39 13.00
CA TYR A 509 -5.02 -7.76 12.35
C TYR A 509 -5.25 -9.27 12.32
N ALA A 510 -6.52 -9.66 12.33
CA ALA A 510 -6.92 -10.99 11.93
C ALA A 510 -8.13 -10.93 11.02
N MET A 511 -8.18 -11.86 10.07
CA MET A 511 -9.26 -11.95 9.12
C MET A 511 -9.68 -13.40 8.98
N ALA A 512 -10.99 -13.62 8.89
CA ALA A 512 -11.57 -14.89 8.45
C ALA A 512 -12.72 -14.58 7.50
N GLY A 513 -12.93 -15.44 6.51
CA GLY A 513 -14.02 -15.25 5.56
C GLY A 513 -14.15 -16.42 4.63
N ASP A 514 -15.34 -16.59 4.08
CA ASP A 514 -15.68 -17.63 3.11
C ASP A 514 -16.95 -17.23 2.34
N SER A 515 -17.29 -18.03 1.35
CA SER A 515 -18.59 -18.02 0.69
C SER A 515 -19.70 -18.53 1.63
N LEU A 516 -20.90 -17.97 1.46
CA LEU A 516 -22.09 -18.36 2.20
C LEU A 516 -23.30 -18.38 1.28
N THR A 517 -23.94 -19.53 1.20
CA THR A 517 -25.25 -19.68 0.55
C THR A 517 -26.33 -19.44 1.58
N LEU A 518 -27.17 -18.44 1.34
CA LEU A 518 -28.24 -18.07 2.26
C LEU A 518 -29.41 -19.06 2.18
N ARG A 519 -29.83 -19.57 3.34
CA ARG A 519 -31.06 -20.35 3.49
C ARG A 519 -32.28 -19.43 3.47
N SER A 520 -33.43 -19.96 3.08
CA SER A 520 -34.70 -19.22 3.18
C SER A 520 -35.53 -19.76 4.34
N PHE A 521 -35.81 -18.91 5.32
CA PHE A 521 -36.70 -19.24 6.45
C PHE A 521 -38.15 -18.75 6.23
N SER A 522 -38.54 -18.49 4.98
CA SER A 522 -39.85 -17.93 4.63
C SER A 522 -41.01 -18.94 4.67
N SER A 523 -40.72 -20.24 4.85
CA SER A 523 -41.76 -21.26 4.93
C SER A 523 -42.55 -21.13 6.24
N ARG A 524 -43.81 -21.54 6.22
CA ARG A 524 -44.64 -21.71 7.43
C ARG A 524 -44.63 -23.16 7.94
N THR A 525 -43.81 -24.01 7.35
CA THR A 525 -43.62 -25.41 7.77
C THR A 525 -42.47 -25.51 8.77
N LEU A 526 -42.42 -26.63 9.50
CA LEU A 526 -41.33 -26.94 10.43
C LEU A 526 -39.96 -26.71 9.77
N ASP A 527 -39.09 -25.94 10.44
CA ASP A 527 -37.72 -25.70 10.02
C ASP A 527 -36.81 -25.50 11.26
N MET A 528 -35.50 -25.45 11.07
CA MET A 528 -34.53 -25.16 12.14
C MET A 528 -33.37 -24.29 11.65
N SER A 529 -32.71 -23.58 12.57
CA SER A 529 -31.45 -22.88 12.30
C SER A 529 -30.35 -23.84 11.87
N ASP A 530 -29.20 -23.32 11.47
CA ASP A 530 -28.00 -24.15 11.47
C ASP A 530 -27.69 -24.63 12.90
N VAL A 531 -27.06 -25.80 13.00
CA VAL A 531 -26.70 -26.42 14.28
C VAL A 531 -25.36 -25.89 14.74
N VAL A 532 -25.36 -25.18 15.85
CA VAL A 532 -24.14 -24.71 16.51
C VAL A 532 -23.54 -25.86 17.31
N LEU A 533 -22.32 -26.22 16.96
CA LEU A 533 -21.49 -27.11 17.77
C LEU A 533 -20.76 -26.27 18.80
N ALA A 534 -20.86 -26.65 20.07
CA ALA A 534 -20.37 -25.88 21.19
C ALA A 534 -19.50 -26.72 22.12
N ASP A 535 -18.53 -26.06 22.74
CA ASP A 535 -17.73 -26.62 23.83
C ASP A 535 -18.52 -26.58 25.14
N TYR A 536 -19.48 -25.66 25.25
CA TYR A 536 -20.36 -25.51 26.40
C TYR A 536 -21.62 -24.70 26.05
N VAL A 537 -22.75 -25.05 26.67
CA VAL A 537 -23.99 -24.26 26.67
C VAL A 537 -24.49 -24.15 28.11
N ASP A 538 -24.79 -22.94 28.56
CA ASP A 538 -25.38 -22.73 29.89
C ASP A 538 -26.85 -23.16 29.90
N GLU A 539 -27.16 -24.24 30.61
CA GLU A 539 -28.52 -24.78 30.72
C GLU A 539 -29.51 -23.78 31.36
N ASN A 540 -29.03 -22.85 32.19
CA ASN A 540 -29.87 -21.82 32.82
C ASN A 540 -30.09 -20.60 31.91
N LYS A 541 -29.26 -20.46 30.87
CA LYS A 541 -29.30 -19.37 29.90
C LYS A 541 -29.11 -19.99 28.51
N PRO A 542 -30.15 -20.58 27.91
CA PRO A 542 -30.02 -21.37 26.68
C PRO A 542 -29.43 -20.61 25.48
N TYR A 543 -29.41 -19.27 25.52
CA TYR A 543 -28.75 -18.43 24.50
C TYR A 543 -27.26 -18.16 24.76
N ALA A 544 -26.72 -18.53 25.92
CA ALA A 544 -25.32 -18.41 26.28
C ALA A 544 -24.55 -19.64 25.77
N VAL A 545 -24.25 -19.61 24.47
CA VAL A 545 -23.58 -20.67 23.73
C VAL A 545 -22.10 -20.31 23.53
N PHE A 546 -21.20 -21.20 23.95
CA PHE A 546 -19.77 -21.11 23.69
C PHE A 546 -19.41 -22.05 22.54
N ALA A 547 -19.56 -21.54 21.32
CA ALA A 547 -19.37 -22.35 20.12
C ALA A 547 -17.92 -22.83 19.98
N ASN A 548 -17.77 -24.06 19.47
CA ASN A 548 -16.48 -24.61 19.06
C ASN A 548 -16.12 -24.00 17.69
N THR A 549 -15.31 -22.95 17.72
CA THR A 549 -14.93 -22.20 16.51
C THR A 549 -13.83 -22.89 15.69
N GLN A 550 -13.09 -23.81 16.31
CA GLN A 550 -11.99 -24.56 15.69
C GLN A 550 -12.49 -25.71 14.79
N GLY A 551 -13.70 -26.22 15.04
CA GLY A 551 -14.19 -27.45 14.43
C GLY A 551 -13.45 -28.71 14.90
N VAL A 552 -12.74 -28.61 16.02
CA VAL A 552 -11.94 -29.69 16.60
C VAL A 552 -12.36 -29.89 18.05
N LEU A 553 -12.66 -31.13 18.41
CA LEU A 553 -13.07 -31.52 19.76
C LEU A 553 -12.09 -32.55 20.32
N GLN A 554 -11.70 -32.39 21.58
CA GLN A 554 -10.96 -33.43 22.31
C GLN A 554 -11.95 -34.49 22.79
N ALA A 555 -11.61 -35.77 22.55
CA ALA A 555 -12.51 -36.89 22.79
C ALA A 555 -12.98 -37.01 24.25
N ASP A 556 -12.20 -36.55 25.21
CA ASP A 556 -12.55 -36.56 26.64
C ASP A 556 -13.57 -35.49 27.05
N LYS A 557 -13.93 -34.56 26.14
CA LYS A 557 -14.92 -33.51 26.38
C LYS A 557 -16.27 -33.84 25.70
N PRO A 558 -17.41 -33.56 26.34
CA PRO A 558 -18.71 -33.69 25.68
C PRO A 558 -18.86 -32.68 24.54
N LEU A 559 -19.57 -33.08 23.48
CA LEU A 559 -19.94 -32.18 22.38
C LEU A 559 -21.33 -31.62 22.62
N TYR A 560 -21.46 -30.30 22.77
CA TYR A 560 -22.75 -29.64 22.90
C TYR A 560 -23.31 -29.22 21.54
N PHE A 561 -24.62 -29.27 21.45
CA PHE A 561 -25.40 -28.88 20.28
C PHE A 561 -26.40 -27.80 20.69
N PHE A 562 -26.54 -26.78 19.86
CA PHE A 562 -27.56 -25.75 20.00
C PHE A 562 -28.24 -25.47 18.64
N ALA A 563 -29.55 -25.44 18.62
CA ALA A 563 -30.34 -25.02 17.46
C ALA A 563 -31.64 -24.31 17.88
N GLU A 564 -32.10 -23.37 17.06
CA GLU A 564 -33.43 -22.76 17.15
C GLU A 564 -34.37 -23.54 16.21
N VAL A 565 -35.52 -23.99 16.72
CA VAL A 565 -36.55 -24.72 15.97
C VAL A 565 -37.71 -23.76 15.71
N TYR A 566 -38.26 -23.80 14.50
CA TYR A 566 -39.28 -22.84 14.06
C TYR A 566 -40.54 -23.52 13.53
N ASN A 567 -41.65 -22.80 13.64
CA ASN A 567 -42.94 -23.18 13.05
C ASN A 567 -43.48 -24.55 13.53
N LEU A 568 -43.24 -24.90 14.79
CA LEU A 568 -43.86 -26.07 15.44
C LEU A 568 -45.39 -25.95 15.43
N THR A 569 -46.03 -27.11 15.35
CA THR A 569 -47.49 -27.20 15.47
C THR A 569 -47.87 -27.19 16.95
N LEU A 570 -48.93 -26.45 17.26
CA LEU A 570 -49.49 -26.42 18.61
C LEU A 570 -50.81 -27.21 18.63
N GLU A 571 -50.92 -28.12 19.59
CA GLU A 571 -52.17 -28.77 19.95
C GLU A 571 -52.46 -28.41 21.41
N LYS A 572 -53.63 -27.79 21.67
CA LYS A 572 -54.01 -27.28 23.00
C LYS A 572 -52.90 -26.40 23.63
N ASP A 573 -52.36 -25.47 22.84
CA ASP A 573 -51.28 -24.54 23.21
C ASP A 573 -49.96 -25.20 23.63
N GLN A 574 -49.76 -26.48 23.29
CA GLN A 574 -48.51 -27.19 23.51
C GLN A 574 -47.92 -27.70 22.19
N SER A 575 -46.60 -27.53 22.03
CA SER A 575 -45.81 -28.21 21.00
C SER A 575 -45.25 -29.51 21.56
N ARG A 576 -45.07 -30.50 20.69
CA ARG A 576 -44.47 -31.79 21.04
C ARG A 576 -43.64 -32.29 19.86
N PHE A 577 -42.35 -32.50 20.07
CA PHE A 577 -41.44 -32.91 19.01
C PHE A 577 -40.32 -33.81 19.54
N VAL A 578 -39.74 -34.61 18.64
CA VAL A 578 -38.58 -35.45 18.93
C VAL A 578 -37.33 -34.83 18.33
N VAL A 579 -36.29 -34.77 19.15
CA VAL A 579 -34.93 -34.45 18.75
C VAL A 579 -34.18 -35.75 18.54
N GLU A 580 -33.55 -35.89 17.39
CA GLU A 580 -32.69 -37.01 17.07
C GLU A 580 -31.34 -36.46 16.64
N ALA A 581 -30.26 -36.87 17.29
CA ALA A 581 -28.93 -36.38 16.96
C ALA A 581 -27.89 -37.48 16.98
N GLY A 582 -26.91 -37.40 16.11
CA GLY A 582 -25.84 -38.38 16.07
C GLY A 582 -24.60 -37.94 15.32
N LEU A 583 -23.54 -38.71 15.53
CA LEU A 583 -22.26 -38.61 14.87
C LEU A 583 -22.01 -39.89 14.06
N ALA A 584 -21.57 -39.73 12.82
CA ALA A 584 -21.02 -40.85 12.05
C ALA A 584 -19.80 -40.41 11.23
N PRO A 585 -18.92 -41.37 10.89
CA PRO A 585 -17.72 -41.07 10.10
C PRO A 585 -18.07 -40.29 8.84
N HIS A 586 -17.25 -39.28 8.53
CA HIS A 586 -17.47 -38.47 7.34
C HIS A 586 -17.48 -39.37 6.09
N ALA A 587 -18.58 -39.34 5.35
CA ALA A 587 -18.78 -40.16 4.16
C ALA A 587 -19.16 -39.29 2.96
N THR A 588 -18.65 -39.64 1.78
CA THR A 588 -19.02 -39.04 0.49
C THR A 588 -20.42 -39.51 0.09
N GLY A 589 -21.47 -38.93 0.71
CA GLY A 589 -22.87 -39.25 0.45
C GLY A 589 -23.82 -38.17 0.99
N GLY A 590 -25.01 -38.05 0.38
CA GLY A 590 -26.02 -37.07 0.79
C GLY A 590 -26.62 -37.37 2.16
N ILE A 591 -27.23 -36.35 2.79
CA ILE A 591 -27.87 -36.41 4.11
C ILE A 591 -28.83 -37.61 4.23
N ARG A 592 -29.58 -37.93 3.17
CA ARG A 592 -30.58 -39.02 3.15
C ARG A 592 -29.98 -40.41 3.33
N THR A 593 -28.82 -40.66 2.68
CA THR A 593 -28.06 -41.92 2.79
C THR A 593 -27.43 -42.04 4.18
N PHE A 594 -26.97 -40.92 4.74
CA PHE A 594 -26.40 -40.86 6.09
C PHE A 594 -27.45 -41.15 7.16
N LEU A 595 -28.64 -40.59 7.00
CA LEU A 595 -29.76 -40.83 7.90
C LEU A 595 -30.25 -42.28 7.84
N GLN A 596 -30.30 -42.91 6.67
CA GLN A 596 -30.60 -44.35 6.59
C GLN A 596 -29.58 -45.19 7.36
N LYS A 597 -28.31 -44.76 7.42
CA LYS A 597 -27.25 -45.44 8.17
C LYS A 597 -27.31 -45.21 9.69
N ILE A 598 -27.62 -44.00 10.12
CA ILE A 598 -27.82 -43.67 11.54
C ILE A 598 -29.12 -44.28 12.08
N PHE A 599 -30.24 -44.02 11.42
CA PHE A 599 -31.57 -44.41 11.87
C PHE A 599 -31.96 -45.85 11.50
N GLY A 600 -31.21 -46.45 10.58
CA GLY A 600 -31.26 -47.89 10.27
C GLY A 600 -30.27 -48.73 11.09
N ASN A 601 -29.61 -48.14 12.09
CA ASN A 601 -28.84 -48.82 13.13
C ASN A 601 -27.64 -49.67 12.65
N THR A 602 -26.93 -49.22 11.60
CA THR A 602 -25.84 -50.01 10.98
C THR A 602 -24.45 -49.37 11.04
N ASP A 603 -24.32 -48.03 11.06
CA ASP A 603 -23.00 -47.34 11.05
C ASP A 603 -22.86 -46.13 12.02
N ALA A 604 -23.86 -45.80 12.86
CA ALA A 604 -23.77 -44.66 13.80
C ALA A 604 -22.89 -45.01 15.01
N LEU A 605 -21.90 -44.15 15.34
CA LEU A 605 -21.02 -44.38 16.50
C LEU A 605 -21.64 -43.88 17.80
N VAL A 606 -22.31 -42.73 17.76
CA VAL A 606 -23.02 -42.14 18.90
C VAL A 606 -24.32 -41.54 18.40
N TYR A 607 -25.41 -41.85 19.08
CA TYR A 607 -26.75 -41.38 18.77
C TYR A 607 -27.53 -41.10 20.06
N SER A 608 -28.36 -40.07 20.06
CA SER A 608 -29.29 -39.74 21.12
C SER A 608 -30.64 -39.33 20.57
N THR A 609 -31.70 -39.71 21.27
CA THR A 609 -33.07 -39.32 20.96
C THR A 609 -33.81 -38.96 22.23
N PHE A 610 -34.51 -37.85 22.19
CA PHE A 610 -35.35 -37.40 23.29
C PHE A 610 -36.53 -36.60 22.78
N GLU A 611 -37.59 -36.57 23.58
CA GLU A 611 -38.79 -35.80 23.30
C GLU A 611 -38.77 -34.50 24.09
N GLN A 612 -39.21 -33.41 23.46
CA GLN A 612 -39.35 -32.09 24.09
C GLN A 612 -40.77 -31.57 23.87
N THR A 613 -41.30 -30.94 24.92
CA THR A 613 -42.58 -30.22 24.88
C THR A 613 -42.36 -28.75 25.18
N GLY A 614 -43.16 -27.88 24.56
CA GLY A 614 -43.07 -26.44 24.72
C GLY A 614 -44.43 -25.77 24.61
N THR A 615 -44.46 -24.45 24.78
CA THR A 615 -45.68 -23.62 24.69
C THR A 615 -45.63 -22.60 23.55
N SER A 616 -44.64 -22.73 22.67
CA SER A 616 -44.36 -21.78 21.58
C SER A 616 -44.19 -22.52 20.25
N ARG A 617 -44.48 -21.82 19.16
CA ARG A 617 -44.21 -22.30 17.79
C ARG A 617 -42.72 -22.29 17.46
N ASP A 618 -41.96 -21.44 18.13
CA ASP A 618 -40.51 -21.37 18.00
C ASP A 618 -39.88 -21.73 19.35
N ASP A 619 -38.90 -22.62 19.36
CA ASP A 619 -38.28 -23.18 20.58
C ASP A 619 -36.76 -23.33 20.38
N THR A 620 -36.02 -23.64 21.45
CA THR A 620 -34.58 -23.93 21.40
C THR A 620 -34.30 -25.36 21.82
N VAL A 621 -33.32 -25.98 21.16
CA VAL A 621 -32.86 -27.33 21.46
C VAL A 621 -31.40 -27.26 21.88
N THR A 622 -31.12 -27.76 23.07
CA THR A 622 -29.77 -27.91 23.62
C THR A 622 -29.59 -29.32 24.16
N PHE A 623 -28.48 -29.97 23.80
CA PHE A 623 -28.11 -31.27 24.36
C PHE A 623 -26.60 -31.51 24.21
N ALA A 624 -26.09 -32.52 24.91
CA ALA A 624 -24.70 -32.95 24.82
C ALA A 624 -24.62 -34.42 24.38
N LEU A 625 -23.64 -34.74 23.55
CA LEU A 625 -23.24 -36.12 23.24
C LEU A 625 -21.91 -36.43 23.92
N ASN A 626 -21.86 -37.56 24.63
CA ASN A 626 -20.60 -38.10 25.09
C ASN A 626 -19.88 -38.75 23.90
N VAL A 627 -18.66 -38.28 23.63
CA VAL A 627 -17.83 -38.75 22.50
C VAL A 627 -16.55 -39.45 22.96
N SER A 628 -16.42 -39.79 24.25
CA SER A 628 -15.21 -40.41 24.82
C SER A 628 -14.80 -41.72 24.15
N GLU A 629 -15.77 -42.46 23.62
CA GLU A 629 -15.55 -43.74 22.94
C GLU A 629 -15.38 -43.58 21.42
N VAL A 630 -15.58 -42.37 20.88
CA VAL A 630 -15.46 -42.11 19.45
C VAL A 630 -13.98 -42.06 19.06
N PRO A 631 -13.53 -42.86 18.07
CA PRO A 631 -12.15 -42.81 17.59
C PRO A 631 -11.78 -41.44 17.02
N PRO A 632 -10.50 -41.01 17.07
CA PRO A 632 -10.07 -39.81 16.35
C PRO A 632 -10.38 -39.91 14.86
N GLY A 633 -10.88 -38.84 14.26
CA GLY A 633 -11.32 -38.85 12.87
C GLY A 633 -12.17 -37.64 12.49
N ASN A 634 -12.60 -37.58 11.24
CA ASN A 634 -13.55 -36.60 10.75
C ASN A 634 -14.95 -37.19 10.79
N TYR A 635 -15.90 -36.44 11.34
CA TYR A 635 -17.26 -36.86 11.58
C TYR A 635 -18.25 -35.84 11.05
N ASP A 636 -19.41 -36.33 10.68
CA ASP A 636 -20.58 -35.52 10.41
C ASP A 636 -21.53 -35.61 11.61
N ALA A 637 -21.88 -34.45 12.15
CA ALA A 637 -22.90 -34.25 13.17
C ALA A 637 -24.22 -33.93 12.48
N VAL A 638 -25.26 -34.71 12.79
CA VAL A 638 -26.60 -34.49 12.23
C VAL A 638 -27.61 -34.35 13.34
N VAL A 639 -28.50 -33.38 13.18
CA VAL A 639 -29.65 -33.16 14.05
C VAL A 639 -30.89 -33.20 13.18
N ARG A 640 -31.87 -34.01 13.58
CA ARG A 640 -33.21 -34.05 13.00
C ARG A 640 -34.22 -33.70 14.07
N ILE A 641 -35.19 -32.88 13.67
CA ILE A 641 -36.39 -32.59 14.45
C ILE A 641 -37.59 -33.18 13.74
N ARG A 642 -38.42 -33.91 14.49
CA ARG A 642 -39.73 -34.40 14.04
C ARG A 642 -40.82 -33.79 14.90
N ASP A 643 -41.67 -32.97 14.32
CA ASP A 643 -42.89 -32.50 14.97
C ASP A 643 -43.88 -33.66 15.07
N LEU A 644 -44.23 -34.06 16.29
CA LEU A 644 -45.09 -35.23 16.54
C LEU A 644 -46.56 -34.94 16.25
N ILE A 645 -46.95 -33.66 16.17
CA ILE A 645 -48.33 -33.26 15.91
C ILE A 645 -48.57 -33.17 14.40
N SER A 646 -47.68 -32.54 13.64
CA SER A 646 -47.81 -32.46 12.18
C SER A 646 -47.22 -33.64 11.40
N GLY A 647 -46.29 -34.38 12.01
CA GLY A 647 -45.49 -35.41 11.33
C GLY A 647 -44.39 -34.86 10.42
N HIS A 648 -44.24 -33.54 10.31
CA HIS A 648 -43.17 -32.94 9.51
C HIS A 648 -41.79 -33.18 10.15
N THR A 649 -40.77 -33.20 9.30
CA THR A 649 -39.37 -33.37 9.72
C THR A 649 -38.49 -32.33 9.07
N THR A 650 -37.48 -31.88 9.80
CA THR A 650 -36.40 -31.03 9.29
C THR A 650 -35.08 -31.54 9.86
N GLU A 651 -33.99 -31.31 9.13
CA GLU A 651 -32.67 -31.85 9.46
C GLU A 651 -31.54 -30.93 9.04
N GLN A 652 -30.46 -30.97 9.80
CA GLN A 652 -29.24 -30.22 9.55
C GLN A 652 -28.02 -31.08 9.77
N LYS A 653 -26.98 -30.81 8.99
CA LYS A 653 -25.69 -31.50 9.03
C LYS A 653 -24.57 -30.48 9.16
N THR A 654 -23.61 -30.80 10.01
CA THR A 654 -22.35 -30.05 10.16
C THR A 654 -21.21 -31.04 10.36
N SER A 655 -19.96 -30.59 10.27
CA SER A 655 -18.79 -31.47 10.38
C SER A 655 -17.88 -31.04 11.54
N ILE A 656 -17.25 -32.05 12.15
CA ILE A 656 -16.34 -31.89 13.28
C ILE A 656 -15.21 -32.91 13.19
N ARG A 657 -14.02 -32.53 13.64
CA ARG A 657 -12.89 -33.43 13.81
C ARG A 657 -12.73 -33.77 15.29
N ILE A 658 -12.62 -35.06 15.60
CA ILE A 658 -12.36 -35.54 16.95
C ILE A 658 -10.88 -35.92 17.04
N VAL A 659 -10.21 -35.47 18.10
CA VAL A 659 -8.80 -35.75 18.40
C VAL A 659 -8.65 -36.32 19.81
N ARG A 660 -7.55 -37.02 20.07
CA ARG A 660 -7.17 -37.52 21.40
C ARG A 660 -6.01 -36.72 21.96
#